data_AF-A0A7L1VN09-F1
#
_entry.id   AF-A0A7L1VN09-F1
#
_cell.length_a   1.000
_cell.length_b   1.000
_cell.length_c   1.000
_cell.angle_alpha   90.00
_cell.angle_beta   90.00
_cell.angle_gamma   90.00
#
_symmetry.space_group_name_H-M   'P 1'
#
loop_
_entity.id
_entity.type
_entity.pdbx_description
1 polymer ?
#
loop_
_entity_poly.entity_id
_entity_poly.type
_entity_poly.pdbx_seq_one_letter_code
_entity_poly.pdbx_strand_id
1 'polypeptide(L)'
;FRRKRMNVLPWACARLLLLSLLCATSLCQWTKNNRCVLSRAKSCTECIRVDKDCSFCTDESFEEPRCDLRENLVRSGCGEASIVYTQGEMRTLKNSSINTSLQRTQVSPQAMYMRLRAGEEMSFDMDVFQPKESPVDLYILMDFSYSMSDDLDNLKSMGHNLADFLQALTSNYTIGFGKFVDKVSSPQTDMRPEKLREPWHNADSPFSFKNVIRLTSNINYFSQELRKERISGNLDAPEGGFDAILQTAVCKDKIGWRKDSTHLLVFSTESAFHYEADGTNVLAGILARNDEQCHLDSHGTYVYDTKQDYPSVPTLVRLLGQHNIIPIFAVTNHSYSYYEKLHKYFPISEIGVLQEDSSNIVELLRTAFERIRSKMDIRADFTPKALKTEFTSPVFEKTESGSFHITRGKVSKFHMHVKALEYIGGQHVCSLPEKDRNGVIHVKPTSLSDSLTVSTAVICDVCPCEQQQELDSPKCSFHGNFVCGQCICHPGWRGDTCDCSPASSPNNEACIRPGDVEPCSGRGECLCGRCQCYPEDQTLRFDGAFCEFDVLQCPRTSGFLCNDRGRCSRGACVCESGWEGPGCECPKSNDTCIDSRGGICNNHGRCECGRCICDMASLYTSSTCEISYSLGFQAVCESIRDCVRCQTWGTGNLKGNCSSCQLQIQMVEELKKEDAGEYCSFQDEDDDCTYHYTLEGDPSVLPNTTVRVQKNKECPPGSFLWLIPLLIFLILLLGLLLLLCWKFCACCKACLALLPCCARGRTVGFKEDHYMLRHSLMSSDHLDTPLVRSGSLKGRDTVRWKIHNNVHKQGVTSPAAPSPKDLIPYGLSLRLARLFTQNLVKPDTRENEQLRKEVEENLNDVFKHIPGCHKVQQTKFRLQPNSGKRQEYTIVDTVLTAPYSAKPDIIKVVEKHVSHEAFNDLKVAPGYYTVTSDQDAQGMVEFQEGVELVDVRVPLFIRDDDDDEKQLQVEAIEVPNGIAKIGRRVVNITIIKEQASSLITFLQPASSHSRFDKLAKIPVLREIIDNGKSQVTYRTRDLTAKNGRDYIFTEGELVFQPGETRKEVQVPLLELTEIDTLLNNCQLKQFAIDLLHPKYGAKIGRYPQTTVTIADP
;
A
#
# COMPACT_ATOMS: atom_id res chain seq x y z
N PHE A 1 -38.86 -61.88 -21.24
CA PHE A 1 -38.32 -62.01 -22.61
C PHE A 1 -39.43 -61.88 -23.63
N ARG A 2 -39.76 -60.65 -24.07
CA ARG A 2 -40.73 -60.38 -25.17
C ARG A 2 -41.05 -58.88 -25.25
N ARG A 3 -41.04 -58.35 -26.48
CA ARG A 3 -42.15 -57.63 -27.17
C ARG A 3 -42.86 -56.44 -26.49
N LYS A 4 -43.16 -55.43 -27.35
CA LYS A 4 -44.28 -54.45 -27.40
C LYS A 4 -43.97 -53.02 -26.91
N ARG A 5 -44.11 -51.96 -27.74
CA ARG A 5 -45.28 -51.31 -28.42
C ARG A 5 -46.04 -50.33 -27.49
N MET A 6 -46.41 -49.17 -28.09
CA MET A 6 -47.53 -48.24 -27.76
C MET A 6 -47.24 -47.23 -26.62
N ASN A 7 -47.69 -45.95 -26.60
CA ASN A 7 -48.54 -45.06 -27.42
C ASN A 7 -48.27 -43.59 -26.95
N VAL A 8 -48.20 -42.59 -27.84
CA VAL A 8 -49.21 -41.51 -28.09
C VAL A 8 -49.75 -40.75 -26.86
N LEU A 9 -49.24 -39.50 -26.68
CA LEU A 9 -49.82 -38.19 -26.22
C LEU A 9 -50.69 -38.10 -24.91
N PRO A 10 -50.75 -36.93 -24.19
CA PRO A 10 -51.13 -35.64 -24.79
C PRO A 10 -50.32 -34.39 -24.38
N TRP A 11 -50.00 -33.60 -25.40
CA TRP A 11 -49.45 -32.24 -25.46
C TRP A 11 -50.27 -31.12 -24.75
N ALA A 12 -51.35 -31.46 -24.04
CA ALA A 12 -52.25 -30.45 -23.44
C ALA A 12 -51.69 -29.86 -22.14
N CYS A 13 -50.97 -30.63 -21.33
CA CYS A 13 -50.41 -30.14 -20.06
C CYS A 13 -49.19 -29.21 -20.25
N ALA A 14 -48.43 -29.38 -21.34
CA ALA A 14 -47.24 -28.57 -21.61
C ALA A 14 -47.58 -27.12 -22.02
N ARG A 15 -48.72 -26.90 -22.68
CA ARG A 15 -49.15 -25.54 -23.09
C ARG A 15 -49.75 -24.73 -21.94
N LEU A 16 -50.44 -25.36 -20.99
CA LEU A 16 -50.96 -24.70 -19.78
C LEU A 16 -49.84 -24.32 -18.79
N LEU A 17 -48.78 -25.12 -18.72
CA LEU A 17 -47.58 -24.78 -17.94
C LEU A 17 -46.74 -23.65 -18.58
N LEU A 18 -46.67 -23.57 -19.92
CA LEU A 18 -46.01 -22.44 -20.58
C LEU A 18 -46.81 -21.13 -20.50
N LEU A 19 -48.14 -21.17 -20.61
CA LEU A 19 -48.97 -19.95 -20.45
C LEU A 19 -49.00 -19.43 -19.01
N SER A 20 -48.92 -20.31 -18.00
CA SER A 20 -48.78 -19.89 -16.60
C SER A 20 -47.38 -19.36 -16.27
N LEU A 21 -46.31 -19.89 -16.89
CA LEU A 21 -44.97 -19.31 -16.79
C LEU A 21 -44.83 -17.95 -17.52
N LEU A 22 -45.59 -17.71 -18.59
CA LEU A 22 -45.59 -16.44 -19.34
C LEU A 22 -46.47 -15.35 -18.68
N CYS A 23 -47.56 -15.72 -18.00
CA CYS A 23 -48.33 -14.76 -17.19
C CYS A 23 -47.65 -14.40 -15.86
N ALA A 24 -46.84 -15.30 -15.28
CA ALA A 24 -46.12 -15.02 -14.03
C ALA A 24 -44.88 -14.14 -14.21
N THR A 25 -44.37 -14.00 -15.44
CA THR A 25 -43.16 -13.21 -15.75
C THR A 25 -43.46 -11.79 -16.26
N SER A 26 -44.72 -11.43 -16.44
CA SER A 26 -45.14 -10.10 -16.93
C SER A 26 -45.73 -9.16 -15.86
N LEU A 27 -45.89 -9.62 -14.61
CA LEU A 27 -46.50 -8.83 -13.51
C LEU A 27 -45.61 -8.64 -12.28
N CYS A 28 -44.30 -8.87 -12.41
CA CYS A 28 -43.35 -8.57 -11.35
C CYS A 28 -42.15 -7.80 -11.90
N GLN A 29 -42.42 -6.63 -12.51
CA GLN A 29 -41.41 -5.59 -12.57
C GLN A 29 -41.23 -5.05 -11.16
N TRP A 30 -40.17 -5.51 -10.50
CA TRP A 30 -39.62 -4.86 -9.33
C TRP A 30 -39.40 -3.39 -9.68
N THR A 31 -40.15 -2.48 -9.07
CA THR A 31 -39.79 -1.06 -9.01
C THR A 31 -38.45 -0.98 -8.30
N LYS A 32 -37.36 -0.89 -9.06
CA LYS A 32 -36.05 -0.51 -8.52
C LYS A 32 -36.21 0.90 -7.96
N ASN A 33 -36.38 1.01 -6.64
CA ASN A 33 -36.38 2.31 -5.97
C ASN A 33 -35.09 3.05 -6.35
N ASN A 34 -35.22 4.18 -7.04
CA ASN A 34 -34.09 5.03 -7.42
C ASN A 34 -33.77 6.05 -6.32
N ARG A 35 -32.61 6.70 -6.42
CA ARG A 35 -32.09 7.64 -5.43
C ARG A 35 -33.03 8.82 -5.16
N CYS A 36 -33.78 9.27 -6.16
CA CYS A 36 -34.71 10.40 -6.07
C CYS A 36 -35.91 10.08 -5.16
N VAL A 37 -36.62 8.99 -5.42
CA VAL A 37 -37.75 8.54 -4.59
C VAL A 37 -37.29 8.20 -3.19
N LEU A 38 -36.11 7.59 -3.09
CA LEU A 38 -35.51 7.23 -1.83
C LEU A 38 -35.21 8.47 -0.99
N SER A 39 -34.69 9.56 -1.56
CA SER A 39 -34.33 10.77 -0.80
C SER A 39 -35.44 11.30 0.13
N ARG A 40 -36.72 11.06 -0.20
CA ARG A 40 -37.88 11.66 0.49
C ARG A 40 -37.79 13.19 0.56
N ALA A 41 -37.18 13.81 -0.46
CA ALA A 41 -37.07 15.25 -0.56
C ALA A 41 -38.46 15.89 -0.42
N LYS A 42 -38.59 16.80 0.54
CA LYS A 42 -39.87 17.44 0.89
C LYS A 42 -40.15 18.67 0.04
N SER A 43 -39.12 19.18 -0.63
CA SER A 43 -39.18 20.41 -1.42
C SER A 43 -38.56 20.17 -2.80
N CYS A 44 -38.90 21.02 -3.75
CA CYS A 44 -38.33 20.99 -5.09
C CYS A 44 -36.81 21.24 -5.03
N THR A 45 -36.36 22.23 -4.25
CA THR A 45 -34.93 22.57 -4.14
C THR A 45 -34.14 21.41 -3.53
N GLU A 46 -34.68 20.75 -2.51
CA GLU A 46 -34.06 19.56 -1.94
C GLU A 46 -33.99 18.43 -2.98
N CYS A 47 -35.07 18.17 -3.71
CA CYS A 47 -35.11 17.13 -4.74
C CYS A 47 -34.06 17.34 -5.83
N ILE A 48 -33.90 18.59 -6.30
CA ILE A 48 -32.94 18.90 -7.36
C ILE A 48 -31.49 18.74 -6.89
N ARG A 49 -31.23 18.84 -5.58
CA ARG A 49 -29.89 18.64 -4.99
C ARG A 49 -29.53 17.17 -4.73
N VAL A 50 -30.48 16.24 -4.81
CA VAL A 50 -30.25 14.82 -4.49
C VAL A 50 -29.33 14.14 -5.50
N ASP A 51 -29.64 14.32 -6.78
CA ASP A 51 -28.94 13.69 -7.90
C ASP A 51 -29.23 14.50 -9.17
N LYS A 52 -28.32 14.52 -10.14
CA LYS A 52 -28.49 15.24 -11.41
C LYS A 52 -29.72 14.78 -12.21
N ASP A 53 -30.14 13.51 -12.02
CA ASP A 53 -31.23 12.91 -12.78
C ASP A 53 -32.61 13.09 -12.09
N CYS A 54 -32.66 13.67 -10.88
CA CYS A 54 -33.91 13.90 -10.16
C CYS A 54 -34.71 15.08 -10.75
N SER A 55 -36.03 14.93 -10.76
CA SER A 55 -37.02 15.92 -11.18
C SER A 55 -38.13 16.02 -10.13
N PHE A 56 -38.85 17.14 -10.10
CA PHE A 56 -39.91 17.38 -9.12
C PHE A 56 -41.26 17.67 -9.82
N CYS A 57 -42.34 17.04 -9.37
CA CYS A 57 -43.70 17.26 -9.90
C CYS A 57 -44.47 18.30 -9.06
N THR A 58 -44.91 19.37 -9.71
CA THR A 58 -45.71 20.45 -9.10
C THR A 58 -47.20 20.35 -9.41
N ASP A 59 -47.67 19.25 -10.02
CA ASP A 59 -49.08 19.05 -10.34
C ASP A 59 -49.90 18.84 -9.06
N GLU A 60 -50.96 19.62 -8.89
CA GLU A 60 -51.80 19.59 -7.68
C GLU A 60 -52.50 18.23 -7.50
N SER A 61 -52.84 17.57 -8.60
CA SER A 61 -53.58 16.30 -8.60
C SER A 61 -52.71 15.06 -8.46
N PHE A 62 -51.39 15.24 -8.31
CA PHE A 62 -50.44 14.15 -8.24
C PHE A 62 -50.31 13.56 -6.83
N GLU A 63 -50.64 12.28 -6.69
CA GLU A 63 -50.67 11.56 -5.41
C GLU A 63 -49.42 10.69 -5.16
N GLU A 64 -48.60 10.46 -6.18
CA GLU A 64 -47.35 9.69 -6.11
C GLU A 64 -46.17 10.54 -5.60
N PRO A 65 -45.00 9.94 -5.25
CA PRO A 65 -43.83 10.69 -4.79
C PRO A 65 -43.42 11.80 -5.78
N ARG A 66 -43.50 13.06 -5.32
CA ARG A 66 -43.24 14.24 -6.16
C ARG A 66 -41.79 14.37 -6.62
N CYS A 67 -40.84 13.69 -5.97
CA CYS A 67 -39.42 13.66 -6.38
C CYS A 67 -39.06 12.29 -6.97
N ASP A 68 -38.83 12.23 -8.28
CA ASP A 68 -38.46 11.01 -9.00
C ASP A 68 -37.68 11.36 -10.29
N LEU A 69 -37.20 10.35 -11.01
CA LEU A 69 -36.73 10.49 -12.38
C LEU A 69 -37.86 11.02 -13.27
N ARG A 70 -37.52 11.90 -14.22
CA ARG A 70 -38.49 12.51 -15.15
C ARG A 70 -39.40 11.48 -15.82
N GLU A 71 -38.83 10.38 -16.30
CA GLU A 71 -39.56 9.31 -16.99
C GLU A 71 -40.60 8.63 -16.08
N ASN A 72 -40.29 8.49 -14.79
CA ASN A 72 -41.21 7.90 -13.82
C ASN A 72 -42.34 8.85 -13.47
N LEU A 73 -42.06 10.14 -13.28
CA LEU A 73 -43.10 11.15 -13.02
C LEU A 73 -44.12 11.21 -14.16
N VAL A 74 -43.66 11.19 -15.40
CA VAL A 74 -44.54 11.13 -16.58
C VAL A 74 -45.36 9.83 -16.58
N ARG A 75 -44.72 8.69 -16.30
CA ARG A 75 -45.40 7.38 -16.24
C ARG A 75 -46.46 7.31 -15.14
N SER A 76 -46.22 7.99 -14.01
CA SER A 76 -47.13 8.09 -12.88
C SER A 76 -48.24 9.14 -13.08
N GLY A 77 -48.27 9.83 -14.22
CA GLY A 77 -49.35 10.75 -14.58
C GLY A 77 -49.10 12.23 -14.26
N CYS A 78 -47.88 12.63 -13.90
CA CYS A 78 -47.54 14.04 -13.78
C CYS A 78 -47.50 14.69 -15.17
N GLY A 79 -48.25 15.79 -15.38
CA GLY A 79 -48.20 16.53 -16.64
C GLY A 79 -46.80 17.09 -16.92
N GLU A 80 -46.31 16.99 -18.17
CA GLU A 80 -44.94 17.42 -18.52
C GLU A 80 -44.65 18.88 -18.18
N ALA A 81 -45.63 19.77 -18.32
CA ALA A 81 -45.51 21.19 -17.98
C ALA A 81 -45.39 21.44 -16.47
N SER A 82 -45.81 20.48 -15.65
CA SER A 82 -45.75 20.51 -14.19
C SER A 82 -44.49 19.83 -13.64
N ILE A 83 -43.59 19.34 -14.50
CA ILE A 83 -42.32 18.74 -14.07
C ILE A 83 -41.24 19.82 -14.05
N VAL A 84 -40.74 20.12 -12.85
CA VAL A 84 -39.55 20.95 -12.66
C VAL A 84 -38.31 20.08 -12.83
N TYR A 85 -37.58 20.36 -13.90
CA TYR A 85 -36.30 19.72 -14.21
C TYR A 85 -35.26 20.81 -14.47
N THR A 86 -34.06 20.64 -13.90
CA THR A 86 -32.94 21.55 -14.09
C THR A 86 -31.77 20.79 -14.70
N GLN A 87 -31.27 21.30 -15.82
CA GLN A 87 -30.07 20.82 -16.52
C GLN A 87 -29.01 21.92 -16.52
N GLY A 88 -27.75 21.52 -16.64
CA GLY A 88 -26.67 22.47 -16.81
C GLY A 88 -26.77 23.24 -18.12
N GLU A 89 -25.98 24.30 -18.21
CA GLU A 89 -25.90 25.18 -19.37
C GLU A 89 -24.45 25.37 -19.77
N MET A 90 -24.17 25.36 -21.08
CA MET A 90 -22.86 25.68 -21.64
C MET A 90 -23.02 26.61 -22.84
N ARG A 91 -22.25 27.71 -22.87
CA ARG A 91 -22.26 28.69 -23.96
C ARG A 91 -20.85 29.17 -24.28
N THR A 92 -20.56 29.32 -25.56
CA THR A 92 -19.30 29.93 -26.01
C THR A 92 -19.45 31.45 -26.07
N LEU A 93 -18.60 32.17 -25.33
CA LEU A 93 -18.63 33.64 -25.27
C LEU A 93 -17.74 34.29 -26.33
N LYS A 94 -16.57 33.69 -26.61
CA LYS A 94 -15.61 34.21 -27.60
C LYS A 94 -14.87 33.06 -28.29
N ASN A 95 -14.93 33.01 -29.62
CA ASN A 95 -14.36 31.94 -30.45
C ASN A 95 -13.72 32.51 -31.74
N SER A 96 -12.51 33.07 -31.59
CA SER A 96 -11.70 33.60 -32.69
C SER A 96 -10.81 32.50 -33.23
N SER A 97 -10.71 32.36 -34.56
CA SER A 97 -9.89 31.31 -35.17
C SER A 97 -8.39 31.51 -34.93
N ILE A 98 -7.66 30.39 -34.84
CA ILE A 98 -6.20 30.39 -34.68
C ILE A 98 -5.53 30.85 -35.97
N ASN A 99 -4.64 31.84 -35.87
CA ASN A 99 -3.82 32.31 -36.97
C ASN A 99 -2.39 31.78 -36.84
N THR A 100 -2.05 30.74 -37.59
CA THR A 100 -0.75 30.07 -37.53
C THR A 100 0.44 30.93 -38.00
N SER A 101 0.20 32.06 -38.66
CA SER A 101 1.25 32.98 -39.13
C SER A 101 1.82 33.87 -38.02
N LEU A 102 1.13 34.03 -36.89
CA LEU A 102 1.51 35.00 -35.85
C LEU A 102 2.72 34.59 -34.97
N GLN A 103 3.41 33.47 -35.28
CA GLN A 103 4.56 32.93 -34.53
C GLN A 103 4.42 32.95 -33.00
N ARG A 104 3.18 32.85 -32.51
CA ARG A 104 2.83 32.87 -31.10
C ARG A 104 1.81 31.78 -30.79
N THR A 105 1.90 31.24 -29.59
CA THR A 105 0.97 30.21 -29.12
C THR A 105 -0.43 30.81 -29.04
N GLN A 106 -1.46 30.05 -29.43
CA GLN A 106 -2.85 30.50 -29.47
C GLN A 106 -3.81 29.41 -28.98
N VAL A 107 -4.96 29.83 -28.45
CA VAL A 107 -6.03 28.95 -27.96
C VAL A 107 -7.38 29.36 -28.53
N SER A 108 -8.24 28.39 -28.83
CA SER A 108 -9.62 28.61 -29.26
C SER A 108 -10.56 27.54 -28.68
N PRO A 109 -11.75 27.88 -28.16
CA PRO A 109 -12.27 29.24 -27.94
C PRO A 109 -11.44 30.02 -26.91
N GLN A 110 -11.66 31.33 -26.80
CA GLN A 110 -10.98 32.17 -25.81
C GLN A 110 -11.80 32.35 -24.53
N ALA A 111 -13.14 32.27 -24.63
CA ALA A 111 -14.01 32.42 -23.47
C ALA A 111 -15.25 31.52 -23.55
N MET A 112 -15.56 30.87 -22.44
CA MET A 112 -16.69 29.95 -22.25
C MET A 112 -17.45 30.31 -20.97
N TYR A 113 -18.74 30.02 -20.95
CA TYR A 113 -19.62 30.06 -19.78
C TYR A 113 -20.21 28.67 -19.56
N MET A 114 -20.19 28.20 -18.32
CA MET A 114 -20.84 26.95 -17.94
C MET A 114 -21.49 27.05 -16.57
N ARG A 115 -22.63 26.36 -16.44
CA ARG A 115 -23.38 26.24 -15.21
C ARG A 115 -23.76 24.78 -15.03
N LEU A 116 -23.33 24.16 -13.94
CA LEU A 116 -23.44 22.72 -13.73
C LEU A 116 -24.27 22.41 -12.50
N ARG A 117 -25.14 21.42 -12.57
CA ARG A 117 -25.81 20.85 -11.40
C ARG A 117 -24.84 19.97 -10.62
N ALA A 118 -25.02 19.86 -9.30
CA ALA A 118 -24.22 18.93 -8.49
C ALA A 118 -24.26 17.50 -9.06
N GLY A 119 -23.10 16.89 -9.28
CA GLY A 119 -22.95 15.58 -9.91
C GLY A 119 -22.91 15.58 -11.44
N GLU A 120 -23.26 16.69 -12.09
CA GLU A 120 -23.24 16.84 -13.55
C GLU A 120 -21.83 17.07 -14.08
N GLU A 121 -21.55 16.58 -15.28
CA GLU A 121 -20.30 16.80 -16.01
C GLU A 121 -20.59 17.26 -17.44
N MET A 122 -19.76 18.18 -17.94
CA MET A 122 -19.81 18.69 -19.31
C MET A 122 -18.42 18.77 -19.89
N SER A 123 -18.33 18.58 -21.21
CA SER A 123 -17.06 18.59 -21.92
C SER A 123 -17.14 19.42 -23.19
N PHE A 124 -16.03 20.07 -23.55
CA PHE A 124 -15.91 20.82 -24.79
C PHE A 124 -14.49 20.76 -25.37
N ASP A 125 -14.40 21.03 -26.66
CA ASP A 125 -13.16 20.99 -27.41
C ASP A 125 -12.43 22.33 -27.33
N MET A 126 -11.12 22.26 -27.13
CA MET A 126 -10.20 23.38 -27.25
C MET A 126 -9.09 23.05 -28.26
N ASP A 127 -8.89 23.98 -29.19
CA ASP A 127 -7.80 23.95 -30.14
C ASP A 127 -6.62 24.76 -29.57
N VAL A 128 -5.42 24.19 -29.59
CA VAL A 128 -4.18 24.82 -29.14
C VAL A 128 -3.17 24.78 -30.27
N PHE A 129 -2.52 25.90 -30.56
CA PHE A 129 -1.44 25.97 -31.54
C PHE A 129 -0.18 26.47 -30.88
N GLN A 130 0.91 25.71 -31.01
CA GLN A 130 2.25 26.14 -30.58
C GLN A 130 3.17 26.27 -31.82
N PRO A 131 3.85 27.42 -32.01
CA PRO A 131 4.71 27.63 -33.17
C PRO A 131 5.98 26.77 -33.11
N LYS A 132 6.60 26.51 -34.27
CA LYS A 132 7.86 25.76 -34.35
C LYS A 132 9.02 26.52 -33.73
N GLU A 133 9.05 27.84 -33.91
CA GLU A 133 10.04 28.74 -33.32
C GLU A 133 9.30 29.72 -32.40
N SER A 134 9.86 29.95 -31.22
CA SER A 134 9.30 30.85 -30.21
C SER A 134 10.43 31.56 -29.48
N PRO A 135 10.22 32.78 -28.97
CA PRO A 135 11.23 33.45 -28.14
C PRO A 135 11.53 32.62 -26.89
N VAL A 136 12.79 32.60 -26.45
CA VAL A 136 13.25 31.83 -25.28
C VAL A 136 13.95 32.76 -24.30
N ASP A 137 13.65 32.61 -23.02
CA ASP A 137 14.40 33.24 -21.93
C ASP A 137 15.07 32.12 -21.14
N LEU A 138 16.40 32.11 -21.13
CA LEU A 138 17.19 31.13 -20.39
C LEU A 138 17.82 31.83 -19.19
N TYR A 139 17.40 31.46 -17.98
CA TYR A 139 18.02 31.93 -16.75
C TYR A 139 18.80 30.79 -16.10
N ILE A 140 20.11 30.96 -15.95
CA ILE A 140 20.97 29.99 -15.29
C ILE A 140 21.08 30.36 -13.82
N LEU A 141 20.66 29.45 -12.96
CA LEU A 141 20.77 29.54 -11.52
C LEU A 141 21.75 28.47 -11.05
N MET A 142 22.91 28.92 -10.59
CA MET A 142 24.03 28.04 -10.30
C MET A 142 24.44 28.15 -8.82
N ASP A 143 24.81 27.02 -8.26
CA ASP A 143 25.42 26.87 -6.96
C ASP A 143 26.84 27.43 -6.96
N PHE A 144 27.16 28.25 -5.95
CA PHE A 144 28.43 28.94 -5.78
C PHE A 144 29.14 28.55 -4.47
N SER A 145 28.75 27.41 -3.89
CA SER A 145 29.52 26.71 -2.86
C SER A 145 30.95 26.43 -3.34
N TYR A 146 31.84 26.11 -2.40
CA TYR A 146 33.26 25.96 -2.71
C TYR A 146 33.54 24.81 -3.68
N SER A 147 32.74 23.75 -3.62
CA SER A 147 32.91 22.56 -4.44
C SER A 147 32.62 22.82 -5.93
N MET A 148 31.78 23.82 -6.26
CA MET A 148 31.47 24.24 -7.64
C MET A 148 32.57 25.12 -8.31
N SER A 149 33.80 25.11 -7.77
CA SER A 149 34.86 26.04 -8.18
C SER A 149 35.39 25.79 -9.59
N ASP A 150 35.54 24.54 -9.97
CA ASP A 150 35.96 24.10 -11.30
C ASP A 150 34.82 24.19 -12.32
N ASP A 151 33.58 23.93 -11.92
CA ASP A 151 32.39 24.18 -12.74
C ASP A 151 32.30 25.65 -13.16
N LEU A 152 32.61 26.58 -12.26
CA LEU A 152 32.60 28.01 -12.55
C LEU A 152 33.64 28.38 -13.61
N ASP A 153 34.83 27.78 -13.57
CA ASP A 153 35.88 28.03 -14.55
C ASP A 153 35.49 27.50 -15.94
N ASN A 154 34.87 26.32 -15.99
CA ASN A 154 34.32 25.78 -17.21
C ASN A 154 33.16 26.65 -17.74
N LEU A 155 32.22 27.08 -16.90
CA LEU A 155 31.13 27.96 -17.33
C LEU A 155 31.64 29.30 -17.88
N LYS A 156 32.67 29.89 -17.26
CA LYS A 156 33.34 31.11 -17.76
C LYS A 156 33.98 30.91 -19.13
N SER A 157 34.53 29.72 -19.39
CA SER A 157 35.09 29.34 -20.69
C SER A 157 34.01 29.10 -21.75
N MET A 158 32.81 28.67 -21.33
CA MET A 158 31.70 28.26 -22.19
C MET A 158 30.75 29.38 -22.62
N GLY A 159 30.90 30.61 -22.12
CA GLY A 159 29.98 31.72 -22.41
C GLY A 159 29.69 31.96 -23.90
N HIS A 160 30.69 31.83 -24.78
CA HIS A 160 30.49 31.91 -26.23
C HIS A 160 29.81 30.65 -26.83
N ASN A 161 30.12 29.46 -26.35
CA ASN A 161 29.50 28.21 -26.81
C ASN A 161 28.00 28.15 -26.46
N LEU A 162 27.62 28.69 -25.30
CA LEU A 162 26.24 28.75 -24.85
C LEU A 162 25.39 29.72 -25.71
N ALA A 163 26.01 30.80 -26.17
CA ALA A 163 25.43 31.73 -27.12
C ALA A 163 25.17 31.09 -28.49
N ASP A 164 26.16 30.39 -29.04
CA ASP A 164 26.02 29.66 -30.30
C ASP A 164 24.91 28.60 -30.21
N PHE A 165 24.82 27.92 -29.06
CA PHE A 165 23.73 27.00 -28.75
C PHE A 165 22.36 27.69 -28.77
N LEU A 166 22.17 28.79 -28.03
CA LEU A 166 20.90 29.51 -28.00
C LEU A 166 20.51 30.07 -29.37
N GLN A 167 21.48 30.56 -30.13
CA GLN A 167 21.26 31.07 -31.48
C GLN A 167 20.86 29.96 -32.48
N ALA A 168 21.33 28.73 -32.28
CA ALA A 168 20.89 27.57 -33.06
C ALA A 168 19.45 27.15 -32.74
N LEU A 169 18.93 27.47 -31.54
CA LEU A 169 17.60 27.07 -31.09
C LEU A 169 16.49 28.07 -31.43
N THR A 170 16.77 29.36 -31.34
CA THR A 170 15.83 30.43 -31.64
C THR A 170 16.56 31.69 -32.07
N SER A 171 15.99 32.42 -33.02
CA SER A 171 16.47 33.74 -33.41
C SER A 171 16.26 34.82 -32.34
N ASN A 172 15.41 34.56 -31.34
CA ASN A 172 15.01 35.54 -30.33
C ASN A 172 15.17 35.01 -28.90
N TYR A 173 16.40 35.02 -28.38
CA TYR A 173 16.70 34.60 -27.02
C TYR A 173 17.12 35.75 -26.10
N THR A 174 16.91 35.56 -24.80
CA THR A 174 17.64 36.30 -23.76
C THR A 174 18.27 35.32 -22.78
N ILE A 175 19.40 35.71 -22.20
CA ILE A 175 20.15 34.92 -21.22
C ILE A 175 20.39 35.73 -19.95
N GLY A 176 20.23 35.09 -18.79
CA GLY A 176 20.43 35.68 -17.48
C GLY A 176 21.15 34.72 -16.54
N PHE A 177 21.65 35.24 -15.43
CA PHE A 177 22.47 34.50 -14.47
C PHE A 177 22.20 34.92 -13.04
N GLY A 178 22.00 33.93 -12.17
CA GLY A 178 21.95 34.09 -10.73
C GLY A 178 22.84 33.07 -10.06
N LYS A 179 23.31 33.43 -8.86
CA LYS A 179 24.11 32.56 -8.00
C LYS A 179 23.46 32.39 -6.64
N PHE A 180 23.59 31.21 -6.06
CA PHE A 180 23.11 30.91 -4.71
C PHE A 180 24.13 30.09 -3.93
N VAL A 181 24.05 30.16 -2.60
CA VAL A 181 24.76 29.27 -1.68
C VAL A 181 23.73 28.88 -0.61
N ASP A 182 23.74 29.56 0.55
CA ASP A 182 22.75 29.32 1.59
C ASP A 182 22.53 30.54 2.51
N LYS A 183 21.53 30.46 3.40
CA LYS A 183 21.18 31.48 4.38
C LYS A 183 22.39 31.86 5.23
N VAL A 184 22.60 33.16 5.42
CA VAL A 184 23.69 33.68 6.25
C VAL A 184 23.31 33.65 7.73
N SER A 185 23.12 32.44 8.25
CA SER A 185 22.76 32.15 9.64
C SER A 185 23.47 30.89 10.13
N SER A 186 23.67 30.75 11.44
CA SER A 186 24.09 29.47 12.02
C SER A 186 22.90 28.51 12.03
N PRO A 187 23.06 27.21 11.67
CA PRO A 187 24.31 26.51 11.40
C PRO A 187 24.76 26.54 9.92
N GLN A 188 23.99 27.09 8.99
CA GLN A 188 24.28 27.06 7.55
C GLN A 188 25.60 27.75 7.17
N THR A 189 25.91 28.84 7.86
CA THR A 189 27.11 29.65 7.61
C THR A 189 27.97 29.76 8.86
N ASP A 190 29.28 29.72 8.67
CA ASP A 190 30.25 30.02 9.73
C ASP A 190 30.23 31.52 10.09
N MET A 191 29.65 31.82 11.26
CA MET A 191 29.41 33.19 11.71
C MET A 191 30.66 33.90 12.29
N ARG A 192 31.85 33.29 12.24
CA ARG A 192 33.08 33.96 12.69
C ARG A 192 33.42 35.14 11.76
N PRO A 193 33.81 36.32 12.29
CA PRO A 193 34.03 37.52 11.49
C PRO A 193 35.01 37.35 10.31
N GLU A 194 36.06 36.56 10.50
CA GLU A 194 37.02 36.23 9.45
C GLU A 194 36.39 35.41 8.32
N LYS A 195 35.50 34.47 8.64
CA LYS A 195 34.81 33.59 7.68
C LYS A 195 33.63 34.28 7.00
N LEU A 196 32.92 35.16 7.70
CA LEU A 196 31.89 36.02 7.10
C LEU A 196 32.49 37.02 6.11
N ARG A 197 33.73 37.48 6.33
CA ARG A 197 34.42 38.32 5.36
C ARG A 197 34.88 37.53 4.14
N GLU A 198 35.52 36.39 4.38
CA GLU A 198 36.13 35.56 3.36
C GLU A 198 36.13 34.08 3.83
N PRO A 199 35.16 33.26 3.38
CA PRO A 199 35.00 31.89 3.88
C PRO A 199 36.18 31.00 3.46
N TRP A 200 36.69 31.25 2.26
CA TRP A 200 37.86 30.62 1.64
C TRP A 200 38.75 31.67 0.99
N HIS A 201 40.04 31.38 0.83
CA HIS A 201 40.97 32.31 0.19
C HIS A 201 40.51 32.66 -1.23
N ASN A 202 40.38 33.96 -1.55
CA ASN A 202 39.82 34.51 -2.79
C ASN A 202 38.31 34.24 -3.03
N ALA A 203 37.53 33.96 -1.98
CA ALA A 203 36.08 33.76 -2.10
C ALA A 203 35.27 35.01 -1.66
N ASP A 204 34.08 35.17 -2.24
CA ASP A 204 33.12 36.19 -1.83
C ASP A 204 32.54 35.87 -0.44
N SER A 205 32.15 36.91 0.31
CA SER A 205 31.42 36.76 1.58
C SER A 205 30.12 35.94 1.38
N PRO A 206 29.71 35.09 2.36
CA PRO A 206 28.52 34.23 2.24
C PRO A 206 27.24 35.00 1.90
N PHE A 207 26.35 34.37 1.13
CA PHE A 207 25.05 34.91 0.74
C PHE A 207 24.07 33.80 0.36
N SER A 208 22.77 34.04 0.52
CA SER A 208 21.74 33.09 0.08
C SER A 208 21.53 33.12 -1.44
N PHE A 209 21.09 34.25 -1.99
CA PHE A 209 20.82 34.39 -3.42
C PHE A 209 21.16 35.79 -3.95
N LYS A 210 21.76 35.83 -5.14
CA LYS A 210 22.05 37.04 -5.90
C LYS A 210 21.66 36.87 -7.38
N ASN A 211 20.80 37.75 -7.88
CA ASN A 211 20.61 37.97 -9.32
C ASN A 211 21.73 38.88 -9.84
N VAL A 212 22.64 38.29 -10.62
CA VAL A 212 23.84 38.98 -11.11
C VAL A 212 23.56 39.62 -12.47
N ILE A 213 23.02 38.82 -13.40
CA ILE A 213 22.79 39.22 -14.78
C ILE A 213 21.31 39.11 -15.08
N ARG A 214 20.65 40.26 -15.16
CA ARG A 214 19.29 40.36 -15.72
C ARG A 214 19.27 39.78 -17.14
N LEU A 215 18.18 39.09 -17.50
CA LEU A 215 17.94 38.60 -18.85
C LEU A 215 18.26 39.68 -19.91
N THR A 216 19.22 39.36 -20.77
CA THR A 216 19.78 40.25 -21.80
C THR A 216 19.98 39.50 -23.10
N SER A 217 19.94 40.20 -24.23
CA SER A 217 20.36 39.66 -25.53
C SER A 217 21.84 39.90 -25.83
N ASN A 218 22.57 40.62 -24.95
CA ASN A 218 23.98 40.95 -25.15
C ASN A 218 24.90 39.90 -24.51
N ILE A 219 25.36 38.95 -25.33
CA ILE A 219 26.27 37.86 -24.92
C ILE A 219 27.62 38.39 -24.42
N ASN A 220 28.15 39.45 -25.03
CA ASN A 220 29.44 40.00 -24.62
C ASN A 220 29.34 40.57 -23.20
N TYR A 221 28.23 41.24 -22.89
CA TYR A 221 27.95 41.70 -21.53
C TYR A 221 27.79 40.50 -20.58
N PHE A 222 27.02 39.47 -20.96
CA PHE A 222 26.87 38.25 -20.16
C PHE A 222 28.22 37.61 -19.82
N SER A 223 29.06 37.35 -20.82
CA SER A 223 30.38 36.74 -20.65
C SER A 223 31.35 37.62 -19.86
N GLN A 224 31.27 38.95 -19.99
CA GLN A 224 32.12 39.88 -19.23
C GLN A 224 31.73 39.93 -17.75
N GLU A 225 30.44 39.95 -17.42
CA GLU A 225 29.99 39.92 -16.03
C GLU A 225 30.26 38.57 -15.39
N LEU A 226 29.95 37.45 -16.07
CA LEU A 226 30.19 36.11 -15.55
C LEU A 226 31.68 35.86 -15.20
N ARG A 227 32.62 36.41 -15.97
CA ARG A 227 34.06 36.32 -15.69
C ARG A 227 34.49 37.01 -14.39
N LYS A 228 33.70 37.96 -13.86
CA LYS A 228 34.00 38.65 -12.60
C LYS A 228 33.59 37.84 -11.38
N GLU A 229 32.72 36.86 -11.56
CA GLU A 229 32.14 36.10 -10.46
C GLU A 229 33.16 35.16 -9.80
N ARG A 230 33.02 35.02 -8.48
CA ARG A 230 33.85 34.15 -7.64
C ARG A 230 32.94 33.30 -6.76
N ILE A 231 33.42 32.11 -6.40
CA ILE A 231 32.78 31.23 -5.43
C ILE A 231 32.65 31.89 -4.06
N SER A 232 31.81 31.31 -3.21
CA SER A 232 31.66 31.67 -1.81
C SER A 232 31.71 30.39 -0.96
N GLY A 233 31.03 30.35 0.18
CA GLY A 233 31.01 29.16 1.01
C GLY A 233 29.97 29.20 2.13
N ASN A 234 29.47 28.02 2.41
CA ASN A 234 28.60 27.60 3.51
C ASN A 234 29.33 26.56 4.38
N LEU A 235 28.65 26.07 5.41
CA LEU A 235 29.21 25.14 6.39
C LEU A 235 28.63 23.73 6.25
N ASP A 236 27.30 23.61 6.10
CA ASP A 236 26.60 22.35 5.93
C ASP A 236 26.48 21.95 4.45
N ALA A 237 26.10 20.69 4.19
CA ALA A 237 26.08 20.17 2.82
C ALA A 237 24.85 20.62 2.00
N PRO A 238 23.59 20.60 2.49
CA PRO A 238 22.46 21.04 1.69
C PRO A 238 22.48 22.55 1.45
N GLU A 239 21.99 22.98 0.29
CA GLU A 239 22.08 24.38 -0.13
C GLU A 239 20.71 25.08 -0.14
N GLY A 240 20.74 26.41 -0.10
CA GLY A 240 19.57 27.28 -0.11
C GLY A 240 18.96 27.53 -1.50
N GLY A 241 19.16 26.63 -2.45
CA GLY A 241 18.74 26.81 -3.85
C GLY A 241 17.24 27.03 -4.05
N PHE A 242 16.40 26.56 -3.12
CA PHE A 242 14.96 26.76 -3.17
C PHE A 242 14.54 28.22 -2.95
N ASP A 243 15.25 28.99 -2.11
CA ASP A 243 15.04 30.43 -1.99
C ASP A 243 15.34 31.12 -3.32
N ALA A 244 16.41 30.69 -3.98
CA ALA A 244 16.83 31.25 -5.25
C ALA A 244 15.86 30.95 -6.40
N ILE A 245 15.32 29.72 -6.47
CA ILE A 245 14.25 29.36 -7.43
C ILE A 245 13.02 30.23 -7.19
N LEU A 246 12.59 30.38 -5.93
CA LEU A 246 11.41 31.18 -5.60
C LEU A 246 11.61 32.64 -5.99
N GLN A 247 12.71 33.27 -5.56
CA GLN A 247 12.98 34.68 -5.88
C GLN A 247 13.10 34.89 -7.40
N THR A 248 13.70 33.95 -8.12
CA THR A 248 13.76 33.99 -9.59
C THR A 248 12.37 33.92 -10.23
N ALA A 249 11.43 33.19 -9.61
CA ALA A 249 10.06 33.10 -10.11
C ALA A 249 9.27 34.39 -9.87
N VAL A 250 9.28 34.92 -8.65
CA VAL A 250 8.40 36.04 -8.24
C VAL A 250 8.95 37.42 -8.61
N CYS A 251 10.28 37.59 -8.68
CA CYS A 251 10.92 38.87 -8.99
C CYS A 251 10.99 39.18 -10.50
N LYS A 252 9.87 39.07 -11.21
CA LYS A 252 9.78 39.19 -12.68
C LYS A 252 10.48 40.41 -13.25
N ASP A 253 10.25 41.57 -12.65
CA ASP A 253 10.83 42.83 -13.14
C ASP A 253 12.34 42.92 -12.91
N LYS A 254 12.89 42.23 -11.90
CA LYS A 254 14.34 42.23 -11.60
C LYS A 254 15.09 41.22 -12.44
N ILE A 255 14.49 40.04 -12.65
CA ILE A 255 15.03 38.97 -13.49
C ILE A 255 14.89 39.31 -14.98
N GLY A 256 13.73 39.84 -15.38
CA GLY A 256 13.45 40.34 -16.73
C GLY A 256 12.66 39.39 -17.64
N TRP A 257 11.87 38.46 -17.09
CA TRP A 257 11.05 37.52 -17.85
C TRP A 257 10.11 38.22 -18.84
N ARG A 258 10.13 37.83 -20.13
CA ARG A 258 9.29 38.43 -21.18
C ARG A 258 7.92 37.74 -21.26
N LYS A 259 6.83 38.48 -21.42
CA LYS A 259 5.48 37.90 -21.38
C LYS A 259 5.20 36.80 -22.43
N ASP A 260 5.78 36.92 -23.63
CA ASP A 260 5.52 36.03 -24.77
C ASP A 260 6.75 35.20 -25.15
N SER A 261 7.50 34.70 -24.15
CA SER A 261 8.64 33.82 -24.32
C SER A 261 8.47 32.51 -23.54
N THR A 262 9.25 31.50 -23.91
CA THR A 262 9.39 30.28 -23.11
C THR A 262 10.43 30.56 -22.01
N HIS A 263 10.01 30.54 -20.75
CA HIS A 263 10.89 30.74 -19.61
C HIS A 263 11.53 29.40 -19.19
N LEU A 264 12.84 29.31 -19.29
CA LEU A 264 13.63 28.16 -18.88
C LEU A 264 14.52 28.56 -17.70
N LEU A 265 14.41 27.82 -16.61
CA LEU A 265 15.24 27.99 -15.43
C LEU A 265 16.18 26.79 -15.32
N VAL A 266 17.46 26.99 -15.62
CA VAL A 266 18.47 25.95 -15.42
C VAL A 266 18.91 26.04 -13.97
N PHE A 267 18.72 24.97 -13.22
CA PHE A 267 19.16 24.84 -11.84
C PHE A 267 20.36 23.89 -11.80
N SER A 268 21.54 24.41 -11.45
CA SER A 268 22.80 23.66 -11.46
C SER A 268 23.40 23.62 -10.07
N THR A 269 23.65 22.41 -9.56
CA THR A 269 24.26 22.14 -8.25
C THR A 269 24.76 20.72 -8.20
N GLU A 270 25.72 20.46 -7.33
CA GLU A 270 26.18 19.11 -6.99
C GLU A 270 25.58 18.57 -5.70
N SER A 271 24.88 19.41 -4.92
CA SER A 271 24.43 19.07 -3.57
C SER A 271 22.91 18.94 -3.41
N ALA A 272 22.49 18.49 -2.22
CA ALA A 272 21.10 18.47 -1.79
C ALA A 272 20.55 19.89 -1.55
N PHE A 273 19.26 20.02 -1.26
CA PHE A 273 18.59 21.30 -1.05
C PHE A 273 17.90 21.35 0.32
N HIS A 274 17.88 22.54 0.91
CA HIS A 274 17.00 22.85 2.04
C HIS A 274 15.56 23.15 1.60
N TYR A 275 14.59 22.79 2.44
CA TYR A 275 13.16 23.04 2.21
C TYR A 275 12.44 23.48 3.49
N GLU A 276 11.15 23.83 3.35
CA GLU A 276 10.31 24.31 4.47
C GLU A 276 10.51 23.48 5.76
N ALA A 277 10.67 24.19 6.88
CA ALA A 277 11.01 23.73 8.23
C ALA A 277 12.51 23.51 8.52
N ASP A 278 13.41 23.50 7.53
CA ASP A 278 14.84 23.39 7.79
C ASP A 278 15.42 24.64 8.48
N GLY A 279 14.93 25.83 8.14
CA GLY A 279 15.29 27.08 8.85
C GLY A 279 14.67 27.17 10.26
N THR A 280 13.63 26.37 10.53
CA THR A 280 12.98 26.24 11.84
C THR A 280 13.76 25.32 12.80
N ASN A 281 14.67 24.47 12.28
CA ASN A 281 15.52 23.64 13.12
C ASN A 281 16.29 24.51 14.14
N VAL A 282 16.43 23.97 15.36
CA VAL A 282 16.61 24.64 16.67
C VAL A 282 17.82 25.61 16.77
N LEU A 283 18.66 25.72 15.74
CA LEU A 283 19.87 26.55 15.73
C LEU A 283 19.75 27.85 14.90
N ALA A 284 18.94 27.89 13.83
CA ALA A 284 18.79 29.09 12.98
C ALA A 284 17.68 30.04 13.45
N GLY A 285 16.64 29.51 14.09
CA GLY A 285 15.57 30.32 14.70
C GLY A 285 14.69 31.09 13.71
N ILE A 286 14.66 30.69 12.43
CA ILE A 286 13.87 31.34 11.38
C ILE A 286 12.49 30.67 11.32
N LEU A 287 11.57 31.19 12.14
CA LEU A 287 10.24 30.59 12.32
C LEU A 287 9.20 31.05 11.30
N ALA A 288 9.41 32.22 10.68
CA ALA A 288 8.42 32.78 9.78
C ALA A 288 8.44 32.02 8.45
N ARG A 289 7.28 31.53 8.03
CA ARG A 289 7.11 30.91 6.71
C ARG A 289 7.46 31.89 5.60
N ASN A 290 8.01 31.37 4.50
CA ASN A 290 8.19 32.14 3.27
C ASN A 290 6.86 32.81 2.83
N ASP A 291 6.90 34.12 2.58
CA ASP A 291 5.73 34.92 2.21
C ASP A 291 5.41 34.91 0.71
N GLU A 292 6.24 34.22 -0.08
CA GLU A 292 6.12 34.07 -1.53
C GLU A 292 6.18 35.40 -2.30
N GLN A 293 6.80 36.43 -1.72
CA GLN A 293 6.99 37.74 -2.34
C GLN A 293 8.44 37.96 -2.84
N CYS A 294 8.59 38.97 -3.70
CA CYS A 294 9.90 39.40 -4.18
C CYS A 294 10.61 40.27 -3.14
N HIS A 295 11.83 39.87 -2.76
CA HIS A 295 12.66 40.54 -1.76
C HIS A 295 14.09 40.78 -2.24
N LEU A 296 14.26 41.03 -3.54
CA LEU A 296 15.52 41.47 -4.10
C LEU A 296 15.69 42.98 -3.97
N ASP A 297 16.85 43.41 -3.45
CA ASP A 297 17.19 44.82 -3.34
C ASP A 297 17.49 45.48 -4.72
N SER A 298 18.00 46.71 -4.72
CA SER A 298 18.42 47.40 -5.95
C SER A 298 19.61 46.72 -6.64
N HIS A 299 20.43 45.98 -5.90
CA HIS A 299 21.63 45.29 -6.39
C HIS A 299 21.36 43.82 -6.76
N GLY A 300 20.11 43.34 -6.61
CA GLY A 300 19.73 41.97 -6.93
C GLY A 300 20.04 40.95 -5.83
N THR A 301 20.35 41.39 -4.60
CA THR A 301 20.60 40.50 -3.45
C THR A 301 19.29 40.21 -2.70
N TYR A 302 19.08 38.96 -2.30
CA TYR A 302 17.95 38.57 -1.44
C TYR A 302 18.21 38.97 0.02
N VAL A 303 17.32 39.80 0.58
CA VAL A 303 17.52 40.42 1.92
C VAL A 303 16.58 39.89 3.01
N TYR A 304 15.81 38.85 2.70
CA TYR A 304 14.89 38.18 3.63
C TYR A 304 15.33 36.74 3.97
N ASP A 305 16.52 36.33 3.52
CA ASP A 305 17.10 35.01 3.78
C ASP A 305 17.11 34.62 5.26
N THR A 306 17.44 35.57 6.14
CA THR A 306 17.46 35.39 7.60
C THR A 306 16.13 35.70 8.30
N LYS A 307 15.11 36.15 7.55
CA LYS A 307 13.81 36.57 8.11
C LYS A 307 12.71 35.56 7.88
N GLN A 308 12.83 34.73 6.84
CA GLN A 308 11.84 33.73 6.49
C GLN A 308 12.47 32.41 6.05
N ASP A 309 11.76 31.32 6.31
CA ASP A 309 12.18 29.96 6.03
C ASP A 309 12.26 29.68 4.52
N TYR A 310 12.88 28.56 4.16
CA TYR A 310 12.90 28.06 2.79
C TYR A 310 11.48 27.74 2.31
N PRO A 311 11.22 27.84 1.00
CA PRO A 311 9.91 27.47 0.45
C PRO A 311 9.71 25.95 0.39
N SER A 312 8.45 25.54 0.36
CA SER A 312 8.07 24.16 0.18
C SER A 312 8.04 23.75 -1.30
N VAL A 313 8.21 22.45 -1.58
CA VAL A 313 8.08 21.91 -2.94
C VAL A 313 6.72 22.28 -3.58
N PRO A 314 5.56 22.14 -2.90
CA PRO A 314 4.27 22.58 -3.47
C PRO A 314 4.21 24.08 -3.79
N THR A 315 4.86 24.93 -2.97
CA THR A 315 4.98 26.37 -3.25
C THR A 315 5.75 26.61 -4.54
N LEU A 316 6.90 25.93 -4.75
CA LEU A 316 7.68 26.06 -5.98
C LEU A 316 6.91 25.57 -7.21
N VAL A 317 6.26 24.40 -7.13
CA VAL A 317 5.44 23.84 -8.23
C VAL A 317 4.34 24.81 -8.65
N ARG A 318 3.66 25.42 -7.67
CA ARG A 318 2.63 26.43 -7.94
C ARG A 318 3.22 27.71 -8.54
N LEU A 319 4.25 28.30 -7.94
CA LEU A 319 4.80 29.59 -8.37
C LEU A 319 5.45 29.51 -9.75
N LEU A 320 6.28 28.49 -10.00
CA LEU A 320 6.87 28.26 -11.31
C LEU A 320 5.77 28.03 -12.37
N GLY A 321 4.71 27.33 -12.00
CA GLY A 321 3.52 27.18 -12.85
C GLY A 321 2.78 28.47 -13.15
N GLN A 322 2.46 29.26 -12.12
CA GLN A 322 1.79 30.55 -12.25
C GLN A 322 2.59 31.56 -13.09
N HIS A 323 3.90 31.37 -13.19
CA HIS A 323 4.81 32.23 -13.93
C HIS A 323 5.35 31.60 -15.22
N ASN A 324 4.82 30.44 -15.62
CA ASN A 324 5.18 29.71 -16.83
C ASN A 324 6.68 29.39 -16.94
N ILE A 325 7.35 29.13 -15.82
CA ILE A 325 8.78 28.82 -15.73
C ILE A 325 8.97 27.31 -15.71
N ILE A 326 9.82 26.81 -16.60
CA ILE A 326 10.12 25.39 -16.74
C ILE A 326 11.51 25.13 -16.14
N PRO A 327 11.62 24.38 -15.04
CA PRO A 327 12.91 24.06 -14.45
C PRO A 327 13.62 22.94 -15.24
N ILE A 328 14.92 23.09 -15.40
CA ILE A 328 15.86 22.08 -15.92
C ILE A 328 16.86 21.82 -14.80
N PHE A 329 16.85 20.63 -14.22
CA PHE A 329 17.77 20.26 -13.15
C PHE A 329 19.03 19.64 -13.77
N ALA A 330 20.14 20.37 -13.74
CA ALA A 330 21.46 19.91 -14.16
C ALA A 330 22.27 19.59 -12.91
N VAL A 331 22.30 18.32 -12.52
CA VAL A 331 22.84 17.91 -11.21
C VAL A 331 23.85 16.79 -11.35
N THR A 332 24.86 16.78 -10.49
CA THR A 332 25.89 15.73 -10.51
C THR A 332 25.31 14.38 -10.10
N ASN A 333 26.03 13.31 -10.39
CA ASN A 333 25.58 11.94 -10.09
C ASN A 333 25.33 11.71 -8.58
N HIS A 334 26.06 12.42 -7.71
CA HIS A 334 25.94 12.30 -6.26
C HIS A 334 24.55 12.71 -5.73
N SER A 335 23.99 13.79 -6.26
CA SER A 335 22.70 14.34 -5.83
C SER A 335 21.54 13.97 -6.75
N TYR A 336 21.81 13.30 -7.88
CA TYR A 336 20.81 12.94 -8.91
C TYR A 336 19.53 12.31 -8.34
N SER A 337 19.66 11.37 -7.39
CA SER A 337 18.51 10.66 -6.82
C SER A 337 17.50 11.57 -6.09
N TYR A 338 17.93 12.71 -5.53
CA TYR A 338 17.05 13.67 -4.89
C TYR A 338 16.23 14.42 -5.94
N TYR A 339 16.89 14.89 -7.00
CA TYR A 339 16.26 15.64 -8.08
C TYR A 339 15.46 14.75 -9.03
N GLU A 340 15.79 13.45 -9.12
CA GLU A 340 14.98 12.46 -9.85
C GLU A 340 13.57 12.36 -9.24
N LYS A 341 13.45 12.49 -7.91
CA LYS A 341 12.14 12.54 -7.25
C LYS A 341 11.51 13.92 -7.39
N LEU A 342 12.30 15.00 -7.29
CA LEU A 342 11.81 16.37 -7.34
C LEU A 342 11.21 16.73 -8.70
N HIS A 343 11.89 16.40 -9.80
CA HIS A 343 11.44 16.78 -11.15
C HIS A 343 10.08 16.14 -11.51
N LYS A 344 9.73 14.98 -10.93
CA LYS A 344 8.42 14.33 -11.15
C LYS A 344 7.23 15.17 -10.70
N TYR A 345 7.42 16.11 -9.78
CA TYR A 345 6.37 17.04 -9.36
C TYR A 345 6.12 18.17 -10.39
N PHE A 346 6.98 18.34 -11.38
CA PHE A 346 6.88 19.36 -12.41
C PHE A 346 6.50 18.72 -13.76
N PRO A 347 5.32 19.04 -14.33
CA PRO A 347 4.80 18.32 -15.51
C PRO A 347 5.74 18.25 -16.73
N ILE A 348 6.56 19.28 -16.97
CA ILE A 348 7.44 19.41 -18.14
C ILE A 348 8.92 19.66 -17.76
N SER A 349 9.31 19.44 -16.51
CA SER A 349 10.74 19.60 -16.18
C SER A 349 11.58 18.51 -16.82
N GLU A 350 12.86 18.80 -17.01
CA GLU A 350 13.87 17.81 -17.39
C GLU A 350 14.96 17.75 -16.33
N ILE A 351 15.59 16.59 -16.21
CA ILE A 351 16.77 16.36 -15.39
C ILE A 351 17.88 15.82 -16.29
N GLY A 352 19.11 16.26 -16.03
CA GLY A 352 20.30 15.75 -16.70
C GLY A 352 21.45 15.57 -15.72
N VAL A 353 22.26 14.54 -15.97
CA VAL A 353 23.48 14.29 -15.20
C VAL A 353 24.56 15.26 -15.67
N LEU A 354 24.93 16.18 -14.79
CA LEU A 354 26.05 17.10 -14.96
C LEU A 354 27.34 16.34 -14.62
N GLN A 355 28.36 16.45 -15.47
CA GLN A 355 29.70 15.97 -15.14
C GLN A 355 30.27 16.81 -13.99
N GLU A 356 31.21 16.24 -13.22
CA GLU A 356 31.80 16.91 -12.06
C GLU A 356 32.43 18.27 -12.40
N ASP A 357 32.87 18.46 -13.65
CA ASP A 357 33.45 19.72 -14.12
C ASP A 357 32.45 20.59 -14.91
N SER A 358 31.18 20.22 -15.00
CA SER A 358 30.16 20.87 -15.85
C SER A 358 30.46 20.94 -17.36
N SER A 359 31.45 20.20 -17.88
CA SER A 359 31.85 20.32 -19.30
C SER A 359 30.77 19.91 -20.30
N ASN A 360 29.80 19.09 -19.88
CA ASN A 360 28.67 18.63 -20.70
C ASN A 360 27.40 19.52 -20.62
N ILE A 361 27.41 20.64 -19.89
CA ILE A 361 26.20 21.44 -19.62
C ILE A 361 25.48 21.90 -20.91
N VAL A 362 26.20 22.27 -21.96
CA VAL A 362 25.59 22.72 -23.23
C VAL A 362 24.85 21.58 -23.94
N GLU A 363 25.39 20.36 -23.94
CA GLU A 363 24.73 19.20 -24.56
C GLU A 363 23.52 18.75 -23.74
N LEU A 364 23.63 18.84 -22.41
CA LEU A 364 22.52 18.59 -21.48
C LEU A 364 21.36 19.55 -21.77
N LEU A 365 21.65 20.86 -21.88
CA LEU A 365 20.63 21.86 -22.21
C LEU A 365 20.01 21.64 -23.58
N ARG A 366 20.79 21.21 -24.58
CA ARG A 366 20.29 20.86 -25.91
C ARG A 366 19.28 19.73 -25.85
N THR A 367 19.63 18.65 -25.15
CA THR A 367 18.76 17.49 -24.99
C THR A 367 17.50 17.84 -24.20
N ALA A 368 17.64 18.57 -23.09
CA ALA A 368 16.53 19.03 -22.26
C ALA A 368 15.56 19.92 -23.06
N PHE A 369 16.08 20.84 -23.86
CA PHE A 369 15.27 21.74 -24.67
C PHE A 369 14.43 21.00 -25.73
N GLU A 370 15.01 20.04 -26.45
CA GLU A 370 14.27 19.24 -27.43
C GLU A 370 13.16 18.41 -26.78
N ARG A 371 13.43 17.83 -25.61
CA ARG A 371 12.40 17.10 -24.84
C ARG A 371 11.29 18.01 -24.34
N ILE A 372 11.61 19.17 -23.79
CA ILE A 372 10.64 20.18 -23.35
C ILE A 372 9.76 20.61 -24.52
N ARG A 373 10.34 20.81 -25.71
CA ARG A 373 9.60 21.23 -26.91
C ARG A 373 8.60 20.19 -27.40
N SER A 374 8.84 18.93 -27.09
CA SER A 374 7.94 17.82 -27.41
C SER A 374 6.79 17.64 -26.41
N LYS A 375 6.76 18.40 -25.30
CA LYS A 375 5.78 18.27 -24.23
C LYS A 375 4.91 19.53 -24.10
N MET A 376 3.63 19.35 -23.79
CA MET A 376 2.68 20.42 -23.46
C MET A 376 1.88 20.02 -22.24
N ASP A 377 1.78 20.91 -21.27
CA ASP A 377 0.97 20.72 -20.08
C ASP A 377 -0.16 21.74 -20.12
N ILE A 378 -1.34 21.36 -19.66
CA ILE A 378 -2.55 22.17 -19.74
C ILE A 378 -3.10 22.25 -18.32
N ARG A 379 -3.04 23.44 -17.75
CA ARG A 379 -3.44 23.70 -16.36
C ARG A 379 -4.75 24.45 -16.32
N ALA A 380 -5.56 24.11 -15.32
CA ALA A 380 -6.74 24.88 -14.93
C ALA A 380 -6.40 25.64 -13.64
N ASP A 381 -6.06 26.91 -13.76
CA ASP A 381 -5.84 27.78 -12.60
C ASP A 381 -7.17 28.29 -12.04
N PHE A 382 -7.22 28.52 -10.73
CA PHE A 382 -8.37 29.10 -10.01
C PHE A 382 -9.68 28.30 -10.11
N THR A 383 -9.59 26.98 -10.25
CA THR A 383 -10.76 26.09 -10.21
C THR A 383 -11.48 26.20 -8.85
N PRO A 384 -12.78 26.58 -8.82
CA PRO A 384 -13.58 26.56 -7.60
C PRO A 384 -13.60 25.18 -6.97
N LYS A 385 -13.57 25.09 -5.62
CA LYS A 385 -13.49 23.80 -4.92
C LYS A 385 -14.63 22.84 -5.29
N ALA A 386 -15.82 23.37 -5.56
CA ALA A 386 -16.99 22.60 -5.95
C ALA A 386 -16.86 21.91 -7.32
N LEU A 387 -15.83 22.22 -8.10
CA LEU A 387 -15.63 21.72 -9.47
C LEU A 387 -14.32 20.95 -9.59
N LYS A 388 -14.31 19.94 -10.45
CA LYS A 388 -13.11 19.19 -10.87
C LYS A 388 -12.94 19.33 -12.38
N THR A 389 -11.71 19.57 -12.82
CA THR A 389 -11.36 19.72 -14.24
C THR A 389 -10.38 18.63 -14.66
N GLU A 390 -10.56 18.10 -15.87
CA GLU A 390 -9.66 17.13 -16.48
C GLU A 390 -9.47 17.42 -17.97
N PHE A 391 -8.28 17.10 -18.50
CA PHE A 391 -7.95 17.29 -19.90
C PHE A 391 -7.60 15.94 -20.54
N THR A 392 -8.17 15.67 -21.71
CA THR A 392 -7.82 14.52 -22.54
C THR A 392 -7.53 14.96 -23.97
N SER A 393 -6.88 14.12 -24.77
CA SER A 393 -6.69 14.35 -26.20
C SER A 393 -7.01 13.09 -26.99
N PRO A 394 -7.65 13.19 -28.16
CA PRO A 394 -7.91 12.02 -29.01
C PRO A 394 -6.67 11.56 -29.77
N VAL A 395 -5.60 12.38 -29.80
CA VAL A 395 -4.40 12.14 -30.63
C VAL A 395 -3.14 11.98 -29.77
N PHE A 396 -3.05 12.69 -28.65
CA PHE A 396 -1.84 12.76 -27.85
C PHE A 396 -2.00 11.98 -26.56
N GLU A 397 -1.04 11.09 -26.29
CA GLU A 397 -0.95 10.35 -25.05
C GLU A 397 -0.52 11.27 -23.90
N LYS A 398 -1.10 11.03 -22.72
CA LYS A 398 -0.79 11.75 -21.49
C LYS A 398 0.37 11.05 -20.79
N THR A 399 1.40 11.80 -20.42
CA THR A 399 2.58 11.31 -19.69
C THR A 399 2.24 11.03 -18.24
N GLU A 400 3.09 10.25 -17.55
CA GLU A 400 2.98 10.01 -16.09
C GLU A 400 2.92 11.31 -15.28
N SER A 401 3.65 12.35 -15.73
CA SER A 401 3.67 13.68 -15.12
C SER A 401 2.42 14.54 -15.43
N GLY A 402 1.48 14.04 -16.24
CA GLY A 402 0.23 14.71 -16.61
C GLY A 402 0.30 15.60 -17.85
N SER A 403 1.47 15.72 -18.51
CA SER A 403 1.66 16.46 -19.75
C SER A 403 1.27 15.64 -21.00
N PHE A 404 1.32 16.24 -22.18
CA PHE A 404 1.00 15.61 -23.46
C PHE A 404 2.21 15.68 -24.40
N HIS A 405 2.49 14.59 -25.10
CA HIS A 405 3.47 14.60 -26.18
C HIS A 405 2.88 15.26 -27.43
N ILE A 406 3.42 16.39 -27.86
CA ILE A 406 2.88 17.20 -28.94
C ILE A 406 3.87 17.43 -30.08
N THR A 407 3.31 17.69 -31.26
CA THR A 407 4.09 18.12 -32.43
C THR A 407 3.85 19.60 -32.71
N ARG A 408 4.89 20.43 -32.57
CA ARG A 408 4.81 21.88 -32.83
C ARG A 408 4.54 22.21 -34.30
N GLY A 409 3.93 23.37 -34.51
CA GLY A 409 3.59 23.90 -35.83
C GLY A 409 2.27 23.37 -36.41
N LYS A 410 1.51 22.59 -35.65
CA LYS A 410 0.17 22.13 -35.99
C LYS A 410 -0.82 22.58 -34.92
N VAL A 411 -2.09 22.69 -35.31
CA VAL A 411 -3.19 22.90 -34.35
C VAL A 411 -3.54 21.55 -33.73
N SER A 412 -3.50 21.50 -32.41
CA SER A 412 -3.74 20.31 -31.59
C SER A 412 -5.09 20.43 -30.89
N LYS A 413 -5.89 19.36 -30.90
CA LYS A 413 -7.19 19.31 -30.21
C LYS A 413 -7.09 18.65 -28.84
N PHE A 414 -7.72 19.27 -27.85
CA PHE A 414 -7.87 18.75 -26.50
C PHE A 414 -9.33 18.85 -26.07
N HIS A 415 -9.76 17.94 -25.19
CA HIS A 415 -11.07 17.93 -24.57
C HIS A 415 -10.92 18.34 -23.11
N MET A 416 -11.62 19.40 -22.71
CA MET A 416 -11.74 19.78 -21.30
C MET A 416 -13.02 19.18 -20.75
N HIS A 417 -12.91 18.42 -19.67
CA HIS A 417 -14.02 17.86 -18.91
C HIS A 417 -14.15 18.63 -17.60
N VAL A 418 -15.36 19.09 -17.27
CA VAL A 418 -15.65 19.81 -16.04
C VAL A 418 -16.80 19.12 -15.33
N LYS A 419 -16.57 18.71 -14.09
CA LYS A 419 -17.53 18.03 -13.23
C LYS A 419 -17.83 18.83 -11.99
N ALA A 420 -19.10 19.04 -11.69
CA ALA A 420 -19.52 19.56 -10.39
C ALA A 420 -19.61 18.41 -9.38
N LEU A 421 -18.88 18.55 -8.27
CA LEU A 421 -18.89 17.58 -7.20
C LEU A 421 -20.23 17.60 -6.47
N GLU A 422 -20.64 16.48 -5.87
CA GLU A 422 -21.86 16.43 -5.05
C GLU A 422 -21.56 16.84 -3.60
N TYR A 423 -20.44 16.35 -3.05
CA TYR A 423 -20.03 16.55 -1.66
C TYR A 423 -18.54 16.87 -1.52
N ILE A 424 -18.19 17.72 -0.56
CA ILE A 424 -16.80 18.03 -0.16
C ILE A 424 -16.74 18.03 1.37
N GLY A 425 -15.84 17.21 1.94
CA GLY A 425 -15.67 17.13 3.39
C GLY A 425 -16.94 16.72 4.15
N GLY A 426 -17.80 15.89 3.54
CA GLY A 426 -19.07 15.44 4.13
C GLY A 426 -20.23 16.45 4.01
N GLN A 427 -20.03 17.61 3.38
CA GLN A 427 -21.09 18.60 3.14
C GLN A 427 -21.44 18.68 1.65
N HIS A 428 -22.72 18.90 1.34
CA HIS A 428 -23.17 19.09 -0.05
C HIS A 428 -22.59 20.40 -0.63
N VAL A 429 -22.20 20.41 -1.91
CA VAL A 429 -21.52 21.56 -2.54
C VAL A 429 -22.32 22.87 -2.49
N CYS A 430 -23.65 22.78 -2.45
CA CYS A 430 -24.50 23.97 -2.32
C CYS A 430 -24.45 24.64 -0.94
N SER A 431 -23.89 23.98 0.08
CA SER A 431 -23.65 24.56 1.40
C SER A 431 -22.35 25.36 1.47
N LEU A 432 -21.50 25.28 0.45
CA LEU A 432 -20.22 25.99 0.41
C LEU A 432 -20.40 27.50 0.17
N PRO A 433 -19.44 28.33 0.61
CA PRO A 433 -19.41 29.76 0.29
C PRO A 433 -19.42 30.01 -1.23
N GLU A 434 -19.96 31.15 -1.66
CA GLU A 434 -20.11 31.46 -3.08
C GLU A 434 -18.80 31.42 -3.87
N LYS A 435 -17.70 31.90 -3.27
CA LYS A 435 -16.34 31.84 -3.85
C LYS A 435 -15.83 30.44 -4.16
N ASP A 436 -16.36 29.42 -3.48
CA ASP A 436 -15.97 28.03 -3.66
C ASP A 436 -16.91 27.29 -4.64
N ARG A 437 -18.05 27.90 -4.98
CA ARG A 437 -19.07 27.37 -5.92
C ARG A 437 -18.99 28.01 -7.31
N ASN A 438 -18.58 29.27 -7.37
CA ASN A 438 -18.55 30.09 -8.57
C ASN A 438 -17.15 30.67 -8.79
N GLY A 439 -16.70 30.76 -10.02
CA GLY A 439 -15.40 31.37 -10.34
C GLY A 439 -15.09 31.41 -11.82
N VAL A 440 -13.90 31.91 -12.15
CA VAL A 440 -13.38 31.93 -13.51
C VAL A 440 -12.13 31.05 -13.54
N ILE A 441 -12.24 29.94 -14.26
CA ILE A 441 -11.13 29.01 -14.46
C ILE A 441 -10.28 29.56 -15.61
N HIS A 442 -8.98 29.68 -15.38
CA HIS A 442 -8.02 30.09 -16.39
C HIS A 442 -7.28 28.86 -16.92
N VAL A 443 -7.65 28.42 -18.11
CA VAL A 443 -7.02 27.28 -18.79
C VAL A 443 -5.80 27.76 -19.55
N LYS A 444 -4.63 27.30 -19.13
CA LYS A 444 -3.33 27.69 -19.67
C LYS A 444 -2.57 26.47 -20.17
N PRO A 445 -2.46 26.29 -21.49
CA PRO A 445 -1.41 25.45 -22.07
C PRO A 445 -0.02 26.09 -21.83
N THR A 446 1.00 25.28 -21.59
CA THR A 446 2.35 25.77 -21.28
C THR A 446 2.88 26.73 -22.35
N SER A 447 3.64 27.75 -21.95
CA SER A 447 4.25 28.81 -22.77
C SER A 447 3.28 29.89 -23.29
N LEU A 448 2.04 29.92 -22.81
CA LEU A 448 1.07 30.98 -23.13
C LEU A 448 0.96 32.03 -22.03
N SER A 449 0.99 33.30 -22.44
CA SER A 449 0.43 34.43 -21.68
C SER A 449 -1.10 34.47 -21.74
N ASP A 450 -1.67 34.15 -22.92
CA ASP A 450 -3.12 34.14 -23.17
C ASP A 450 -3.79 32.84 -22.71
N SER A 451 -4.81 32.93 -21.86
CA SER A 451 -5.56 31.79 -21.32
C SER A 451 -6.98 31.69 -21.91
N LEU A 452 -7.51 30.48 -22.06
CA LEU A 452 -8.95 30.28 -22.20
C LEU A 452 -9.61 30.55 -20.85
N THR A 453 -10.58 31.47 -20.80
CA THR A 453 -11.33 31.77 -19.58
C THR A 453 -12.66 31.03 -19.58
N VAL A 454 -12.91 30.23 -18.55
CA VAL A 454 -14.17 29.49 -18.38
C VAL A 454 -14.88 30.02 -17.14
N SER A 455 -15.94 30.80 -17.33
CA SER A 455 -16.79 31.27 -16.22
C SER A 455 -17.70 30.14 -15.78
N THR A 456 -17.56 29.68 -14.54
CA THR A 456 -18.22 28.49 -14.01
C THR A 456 -19.06 28.80 -12.77
N ALA A 457 -20.18 28.12 -12.63
CA ALA A 457 -21.01 28.19 -11.43
C ALA A 457 -21.75 26.86 -11.19
N VAL A 458 -21.91 26.50 -9.92
CA VAL A 458 -22.77 25.36 -9.53
C VAL A 458 -24.20 25.84 -9.34
N ILE A 459 -25.17 25.10 -9.89
CA ILE A 459 -26.60 25.39 -9.76
C ILE A 459 -27.04 25.04 -8.34
N CYS A 460 -27.26 26.07 -7.54
CA CYS A 460 -27.73 25.95 -6.16
C CYS A 460 -28.95 26.84 -5.85
N ASP A 461 -29.53 27.47 -6.88
CA ASP A 461 -30.68 28.36 -6.77
C ASP A 461 -31.89 27.63 -6.18
N VAL A 462 -32.75 28.39 -5.52
CA VAL A 462 -34.05 27.91 -5.05
C VAL A 462 -34.98 27.74 -6.25
N CYS A 463 -35.72 26.63 -6.31
CA CYS A 463 -36.69 26.37 -7.38
C CYS A 463 -37.64 27.55 -7.57
N PRO A 464 -37.94 27.98 -8.82
CA PRO A 464 -38.83 29.10 -9.09
C PRO A 464 -40.22 28.96 -8.43
N CYS A 465 -40.78 27.74 -8.38
CA CYS A 465 -42.08 27.49 -7.76
C CYS A 465 -42.09 27.70 -6.23
N GLU A 466 -40.94 27.60 -5.56
CA GLU A 466 -40.84 27.83 -4.11
C GLU A 466 -40.80 29.32 -3.77
N GLN A 467 -40.32 30.13 -4.71
CA GLN A 467 -40.30 31.59 -4.58
C GLN A 467 -41.71 32.19 -4.69
N GLN A 468 -42.64 31.47 -5.33
CA GLN A 468 -44.02 31.88 -5.58
C GLN A 468 -45.01 31.22 -4.59
N GLN A 469 -44.64 31.11 -3.32
CA GLN A 469 -45.52 30.51 -2.30
C GLN A 469 -46.77 31.35 -2.03
N GLU A 470 -47.92 30.70 -1.88
CA GLU A 470 -49.14 31.32 -1.35
C GLU A 470 -49.19 31.09 0.16
N LEU A 471 -49.02 32.16 0.93
CA LEU A 471 -49.14 32.11 2.38
C LEU A 471 -50.60 31.91 2.80
N ASP A 472 -50.82 31.10 3.83
CA ASP A 472 -52.14 30.83 4.41
C ASP A 472 -53.20 30.48 3.35
N SER A 473 -52.83 29.60 2.41
CA SER A 473 -53.63 29.35 1.22
C SER A 473 -54.97 28.69 1.60
N PRO A 474 -56.09 29.10 0.99
CA PRO A 474 -57.38 28.42 1.15
C PRO A 474 -57.31 26.94 0.75
N LYS A 475 -56.39 26.58 -0.16
CA LYS A 475 -56.14 25.18 -0.55
C LYS A 475 -55.59 24.32 0.59
N CYS A 476 -54.96 24.96 1.56
CA CYS A 476 -54.39 24.34 2.77
C CYS A 476 -55.22 24.69 4.01
N SER A 477 -56.54 24.86 3.84
CA SER A 477 -57.48 25.17 4.91
C SER A 477 -57.14 26.42 5.74
N PHE A 478 -56.39 27.37 5.17
CA PHE A 478 -55.82 28.54 5.87
C PHE A 478 -54.90 28.19 7.06
N HIS A 479 -54.41 26.95 7.11
CA HIS A 479 -53.56 26.41 8.16
C HIS A 479 -52.21 25.91 7.60
N GLY A 480 -51.84 26.38 6.42
CA GLY A 480 -50.63 26.02 5.71
C GLY A 480 -50.33 26.95 4.54
N ASN A 481 -49.08 26.92 4.08
CA ASN A 481 -48.66 27.62 2.87
C ASN A 481 -48.72 26.65 1.69
N PHE A 482 -49.16 27.12 0.52
CA PHE A 482 -49.16 26.30 -0.70
C PHE A 482 -47.87 26.58 -1.49
N VAL A 483 -47.06 25.54 -1.69
CA VAL A 483 -45.71 25.62 -2.28
C VAL A 483 -45.51 24.49 -3.27
N CYS A 484 -45.20 24.81 -4.53
CA CYS A 484 -44.90 23.83 -5.59
C CYS A 484 -45.91 22.66 -5.71
N GLY A 485 -47.21 22.95 -5.63
CA GLY A 485 -48.26 21.95 -5.83
C GLY A 485 -48.65 21.15 -4.58
N GLN A 486 -48.12 21.50 -3.40
CA GLN A 486 -48.43 20.83 -2.12
C GLN A 486 -48.56 21.83 -0.96
N CYS A 487 -49.23 21.41 0.11
CA CYS A 487 -49.37 22.19 1.33
C CYS A 487 -48.24 21.94 2.33
N ILE A 488 -47.64 23.01 2.86
CA ILE A 488 -46.74 22.99 4.00
C ILE A 488 -47.51 23.53 5.22
N CYS A 489 -47.96 22.63 6.07
CA CYS A 489 -48.81 22.96 7.20
C CYS A 489 -48.07 23.73 8.30
N HIS A 490 -48.78 24.65 8.95
CA HIS A 490 -48.30 25.35 10.12
C HIS A 490 -48.15 24.40 11.31
N PRO A 491 -47.33 24.75 12.32
CA PRO A 491 -47.17 23.93 13.52
C PRO A 491 -48.52 23.60 14.18
N GLY A 492 -48.83 22.31 14.32
CA GLY A 492 -50.08 21.81 14.92
C GLY A 492 -51.14 21.33 13.92
N TRP A 493 -50.97 21.60 12.62
CA TRP A 493 -51.85 21.13 11.55
C TRP A 493 -51.15 20.13 10.64
N ARG A 494 -51.88 19.14 10.12
CA ARG A 494 -51.36 18.02 9.33
C ARG A 494 -52.39 17.56 8.29
N GLY A 495 -51.95 16.69 7.39
CA GLY A 495 -52.75 16.23 6.25
C GLY A 495 -52.36 16.95 4.96
N ASP A 496 -52.73 16.38 3.81
CA ASP A 496 -52.33 16.89 2.50
C ASP A 496 -52.95 18.28 2.20
N THR A 497 -53.99 18.67 2.96
CA THR A 497 -54.66 19.99 2.93
C THR A 497 -54.64 20.73 4.28
N CYS A 498 -53.84 20.27 5.24
CA CYS A 498 -53.70 20.86 6.58
C CYS A 498 -55.01 21.00 7.38
N ASP A 499 -55.96 20.09 7.14
CA ASP A 499 -57.29 20.06 7.73
C ASP A 499 -57.35 19.34 9.09
N CYS A 500 -56.32 18.58 9.45
CA CYS A 500 -56.31 17.73 10.64
C CYS A 500 -55.47 18.32 11.79
N SER A 501 -56.01 18.25 13.01
CA SER A 501 -55.32 18.64 14.26
C SER A 501 -55.23 17.46 15.24
N PRO A 502 -54.28 17.44 16.19
CA PRO A 502 -54.16 16.37 17.20
C PRO A 502 -55.42 16.15 18.06
N ALA A 503 -56.35 17.10 18.05
CA ALA A 503 -57.59 17.06 18.84
C ALA A 503 -58.77 16.35 18.13
N SER A 504 -58.68 16.05 16.83
CA SER A 504 -59.78 15.46 16.04
C SER A 504 -59.63 13.94 15.84
N SER A 505 -60.12 13.19 16.83
CA SER A 505 -60.53 11.76 16.92
C SER A 505 -59.79 10.61 16.19
N PRO A 506 -59.73 9.41 16.81
CA PRO A 506 -58.77 8.36 16.51
C PRO A 506 -59.38 7.25 15.65
N ASN A 507 -59.47 7.44 14.33
CA ASN A 507 -59.86 6.32 13.46
C ASN A 507 -58.62 5.48 13.11
N ASN A 508 -58.28 4.56 14.01
CA ASN A 508 -57.05 3.77 13.96
C ASN A 508 -57.08 2.65 12.90
N GLU A 509 -58.24 2.33 12.32
CA GLU A 509 -58.40 1.24 11.35
C GLU A 509 -57.52 1.44 10.10
N ALA A 510 -57.35 2.67 9.63
CA ALA A 510 -56.50 2.99 8.48
C ALA A 510 -55.00 2.79 8.75
N CYS A 511 -54.61 2.65 10.02
CA CYS A 511 -53.23 2.51 10.49
C CYS A 511 -52.88 1.08 10.92
N ILE A 512 -53.77 0.11 10.69
CA ILE A 512 -53.52 -1.29 11.01
C ILE A 512 -53.14 -2.03 9.73
N ARG A 513 -51.93 -2.59 9.71
CA ARG A 513 -51.48 -3.42 8.60
C ARG A 513 -52.28 -4.73 8.55
N PRO A 514 -52.65 -5.25 7.36
CA PRO A 514 -53.32 -6.55 7.26
C PRO A 514 -52.47 -7.67 7.88
N GLY A 515 -52.93 -8.23 9.01
CA GLY A 515 -52.23 -9.26 9.78
C GLY A 515 -51.68 -8.77 11.14
N ASP A 516 -51.63 -7.47 11.37
CA ASP A 516 -51.27 -6.87 12.66
C ASP A 516 -52.52 -6.59 13.50
N VAL A 517 -52.35 -6.59 14.84
CA VAL A 517 -53.44 -6.35 15.80
C VAL A 517 -53.44 -4.90 16.32
N GLU A 518 -52.25 -4.27 16.37
CA GLU A 518 -52.08 -2.92 16.89
C GLU A 518 -51.85 -1.90 15.76
N PRO A 519 -52.40 -0.67 15.88
CA PRO A 519 -52.11 0.41 14.93
C PRO A 519 -50.61 0.71 14.91
N CYS A 520 -50.07 0.96 13.72
CA CYS A 520 -48.65 1.29 13.53
C CYS A 520 -47.71 0.23 14.10
N SER A 521 -48.13 -1.04 14.03
CA SER A 521 -47.40 -2.21 14.53
C SER A 521 -46.93 -2.05 15.99
N GLY A 522 -47.65 -1.26 16.79
CA GLY A 522 -47.32 -0.95 18.20
C GLY A 522 -46.11 -0.04 18.40
N ARG A 523 -45.56 0.54 17.31
CA ARG A 523 -44.30 1.30 17.28
C ARG A 523 -44.47 2.75 16.85
N GLY A 524 -45.71 3.23 16.86
CA GLY A 524 -46.06 4.60 16.55
C GLY A 524 -47.47 4.95 17.00
N GLU A 525 -47.85 6.20 16.75
CA GLU A 525 -49.19 6.72 16.98
C GLU A 525 -49.89 6.95 15.63
N CYS A 526 -51.14 6.49 15.51
CA CYS A 526 -51.94 6.74 14.33
C CYS A 526 -52.55 8.14 14.42
N LEU A 527 -52.10 9.04 13.54
CA LEU A 527 -52.55 10.43 13.51
C LEU A 527 -53.12 10.73 12.13
N CYS A 528 -54.41 11.07 12.06
CA CYS A 528 -55.11 11.38 10.81
C CYS A 528 -55.07 10.23 9.77
N GLY A 529 -55.14 8.97 10.23
CA GLY A 529 -55.13 7.80 9.35
C GLY A 529 -53.75 7.43 8.75
N ARG A 530 -52.66 8.05 9.22
CA ARG A 530 -51.28 7.66 8.91
C ARG A 530 -50.47 7.41 10.19
N CYS A 531 -49.52 6.50 10.13
CA CYS A 531 -48.67 6.18 11.27
C CYS A 531 -47.50 7.14 11.45
N GLN A 532 -47.33 7.63 12.67
CA GLN A 532 -46.13 8.35 13.11
C GLN A 532 -45.33 7.49 14.07
N CYS A 533 -44.15 7.05 13.66
CA CYS A 533 -43.32 6.16 14.46
C CYS A 533 -42.71 6.88 15.66
N TYR A 534 -42.61 6.19 16.79
CA TYR A 534 -42.01 6.76 18.00
C TYR A 534 -40.50 6.98 17.78
N PRO A 535 -39.98 8.19 18.03
CA PRO A 535 -38.54 8.43 18.05
C PRO A 535 -37.93 7.88 19.33
N GLU A 536 -36.70 7.36 19.24
CA GLU A 536 -35.90 6.92 20.39
C GLU A 536 -34.63 7.79 20.41
N ASP A 537 -34.38 8.49 21.53
CA ASP A 537 -33.24 9.41 21.71
C ASP A 537 -32.98 10.35 20.51
N GLN A 538 -34.03 11.05 20.04
CA GLN A 538 -33.99 12.00 18.92
C GLN A 538 -33.68 11.39 17.54
N THR A 539 -33.61 10.06 17.42
CA THR A 539 -33.41 9.33 16.16
C THR A 539 -34.63 8.48 15.78
N LEU A 540 -34.94 8.42 14.49
CA LEU A 540 -36.09 7.66 13.98
C LEU A 540 -35.69 6.18 13.83
N ARG A 541 -36.02 5.33 14.81
CA ARG A 541 -35.65 3.89 14.84
C ARG A 541 -36.57 2.99 14.01
N PHE A 542 -37.80 3.42 13.75
CA PHE A 542 -38.79 2.65 13.01
C PHE A 542 -39.26 3.42 11.76
N ASP A 543 -39.48 2.72 10.66
CA ASP A 543 -39.87 3.25 9.35
C ASP A 543 -40.93 2.35 8.68
N GLY A 544 -41.62 2.87 7.67
CA GLY A 544 -42.72 2.20 6.98
C GLY A 544 -44.08 2.88 7.18
N ALA A 545 -45.05 2.58 6.32
CA ALA A 545 -46.38 3.21 6.35
C ALA A 545 -47.16 2.87 7.64
N PHE A 546 -46.75 1.79 8.30
CA PHE A 546 -47.27 1.31 9.57
C PHE A 546 -46.17 1.15 10.64
N CYS A 547 -45.01 1.79 10.50
CA CYS A 547 -43.87 1.65 11.42
C CYS A 547 -43.37 0.21 11.59
N GLU A 548 -43.53 -0.59 10.54
CA GLU A 548 -43.32 -2.03 10.57
C GLU A 548 -41.84 -2.45 10.43
N PHE A 549 -40.95 -1.54 10.01
CA PHE A 549 -39.54 -1.83 9.78
C PHE A 549 -38.64 -1.17 10.83
N ASP A 550 -37.73 -1.94 11.42
CA ASP A 550 -36.66 -1.42 12.28
C ASP A 550 -35.43 -1.10 11.42
N VAL A 551 -35.00 0.17 11.41
CA VAL A 551 -33.85 0.63 10.60
C VAL A 551 -32.51 0.13 11.13
N LEU A 552 -32.44 -0.66 12.20
CA LEU A 552 -31.23 -1.30 12.68
C LEU A 552 -31.04 -2.74 12.16
N GLN A 553 -32.00 -3.28 11.40
CA GLN A 553 -32.00 -4.65 10.89
C GLN A 553 -31.22 -4.85 9.57
N CYS A 554 -30.57 -3.81 9.05
CA CYS A 554 -29.75 -3.96 7.85
C CYS A 554 -28.38 -4.63 8.11
N PRO A 555 -27.75 -5.18 7.05
CA PRO A 555 -26.40 -5.72 7.12
C PRO A 555 -25.38 -4.71 7.68
N ARG A 556 -24.45 -5.22 8.49
CA ARG A 556 -23.30 -4.46 9.01
C ARG A 556 -22.03 -5.02 8.40
N THR A 557 -21.24 -4.15 7.78
CA THR A 557 -19.90 -4.49 7.28
C THR A 557 -18.90 -3.77 8.17
N SER A 558 -17.91 -4.52 8.70
CA SER A 558 -16.90 -3.97 9.63
C SER A 558 -17.49 -3.25 10.86
N GLY A 559 -18.68 -3.63 11.30
CA GLY A 559 -19.37 -3.05 12.46
C GLY A 559 -20.28 -1.86 12.16
N PHE A 560 -20.21 -1.27 10.96
CA PHE A 560 -21.04 -0.13 10.56
C PHE A 560 -22.28 -0.58 9.79
N LEU A 561 -23.45 -0.04 10.16
CA LEU A 561 -24.71 -0.27 9.46
C LEU A 561 -24.60 0.26 8.03
N CYS A 562 -24.80 -0.60 7.02
CA CYS A 562 -24.60 -0.23 5.62
C CYS A 562 -23.23 0.39 5.31
N ASN A 563 -22.20 -0.07 6.04
CA ASN A 563 -20.80 0.37 5.90
C ASN A 563 -20.61 1.90 6.04
N ASP A 564 -21.58 2.60 6.68
CA ASP A 564 -21.65 4.07 6.77
C ASP A 564 -21.61 4.79 5.41
N ARG A 565 -21.97 4.06 4.34
CA ARG A 565 -21.96 4.51 2.93
C ARG A 565 -23.29 4.19 2.26
N GLY A 566 -24.33 4.18 3.07
CA GLY A 566 -25.67 3.81 2.69
C GLY A 566 -26.60 3.92 3.88
N ARG A 567 -27.89 3.97 3.59
CA ARG A 567 -28.94 4.08 4.61
C ARG A 567 -29.76 2.80 4.66
N CYS A 568 -30.15 2.39 5.86
CA CYS A 568 -30.99 1.23 6.04
C CYS A 568 -32.44 1.56 5.67
N SER A 569 -33.06 0.74 4.82
CA SER A 569 -34.47 0.86 4.46
C SER A 569 -35.05 -0.52 4.22
N ARG A 570 -36.12 -0.89 4.94
CA ARG A 570 -36.81 -2.19 4.83
C ARG A 570 -35.87 -3.40 5.03
N GLY A 571 -34.88 -3.29 5.92
CA GLY A 571 -33.92 -4.37 6.20
C GLY A 571 -32.83 -4.58 5.14
N ALA A 572 -32.76 -3.71 4.12
CA ALA A 572 -31.69 -3.72 3.12
C ALA A 572 -30.97 -2.36 3.06
N CYS A 573 -29.68 -2.39 2.71
CA CYS A 573 -28.89 -1.17 2.56
C CYS A 573 -29.12 -0.52 1.20
N VAL A 574 -29.41 0.78 1.23
CA VAL A 574 -29.44 1.63 0.05
C VAL A 574 -28.13 2.40 0.00
N CYS A 575 -27.27 2.05 -0.95
CA CYS A 575 -25.92 2.59 -1.03
C CYS A 575 -25.87 3.99 -1.63
N GLU A 576 -24.91 4.76 -1.15
CA GLU A 576 -24.53 6.06 -1.70
C GLU A 576 -23.91 5.91 -3.10
N SER A 577 -23.90 6.99 -3.86
CA SER A 577 -23.32 7.03 -5.20
C SER A 577 -21.86 6.58 -5.18
N GLY A 578 -21.52 5.66 -6.07
CA GLY A 578 -20.18 5.06 -6.12
C GLY A 578 -20.02 3.79 -5.28
N TRP A 579 -21.08 3.30 -4.62
CA TRP A 579 -21.05 2.07 -3.83
C TRP A 579 -22.21 1.12 -4.19
N GLU A 580 -21.99 -0.17 -4.01
CA GLU A 580 -22.92 -1.28 -4.21
C GLU A 580 -22.62 -2.43 -3.23
N GLY A 581 -23.36 -3.52 -3.36
CA GLY A 581 -23.30 -4.66 -2.45
C GLY A 581 -24.38 -4.62 -1.34
N PRO A 582 -24.67 -5.77 -0.71
CA PRO A 582 -25.73 -5.91 0.29
C PRO A 582 -25.54 -5.04 1.54
N GLY A 583 -24.32 -4.61 1.84
CA GLY A 583 -23.97 -3.70 2.95
C GLY A 583 -23.25 -2.43 2.50
N CYS A 584 -23.27 -2.06 1.21
CA CYS A 584 -22.55 -0.91 0.64
C CYS A 584 -21.03 -0.97 0.82
N GLU A 585 -20.50 -2.18 0.70
CA GLU A 585 -19.09 -2.51 0.88
C GLU A 585 -18.26 -2.38 -0.40
N CYS A 586 -18.90 -2.38 -1.58
CA CYS A 586 -18.23 -2.51 -2.86
C CYS A 586 -18.24 -1.17 -3.61
N PRO A 587 -17.10 -0.54 -3.90
CA PRO A 587 -17.08 0.65 -4.73
C PRO A 587 -17.35 0.30 -6.21
N LYS A 588 -18.15 1.13 -6.89
CA LYS A 588 -18.44 1.06 -8.34
C LYS A 588 -17.33 1.67 -9.20
N SER A 589 -16.46 2.49 -8.60
CA SER A 589 -15.35 3.09 -9.33
C SER A 589 -14.22 2.08 -9.53
N ASN A 590 -13.64 2.09 -10.72
CA ASN A 590 -12.44 1.32 -11.03
C ASN A 590 -11.14 2.11 -10.75
N ASP A 591 -11.23 3.34 -10.22
CA ASP A 591 -10.07 4.24 -10.05
C ASP A 591 -8.92 3.60 -9.27
N THR A 592 -9.23 2.78 -8.26
CA THR A 592 -8.22 2.09 -7.43
C THR A 592 -7.60 0.85 -8.11
N CYS A 593 -8.16 0.44 -9.24
CA CYS A 593 -7.66 -0.65 -10.08
C CYS A 593 -6.90 -0.16 -11.32
N ILE A 594 -6.83 1.17 -11.53
CA ILE A 594 -6.09 1.74 -12.64
C ILE A 594 -4.60 1.65 -12.31
N ASP A 595 -3.85 0.98 -13.18
CA ASP A 595 -2.39 0.86 -13.06
C ASP A 595 -1.66 2.14 -13.50
N SER A 596 -0.34 2.16 -13.29
CA SER A 596 0.55 3.26 -13.66
C SER A 596 0.53 3.63 -15.16
N ARG A 597 0.03 2.72 -16.01
CA ARG A 597 -0.07 2.88 -17.48
C ARG A 597 -1.51 3.16 -17.95
N GLY A 598 -2.44 3.39 -17.03
CA GLY A 598 -3.83 3.71 -17.34
C GLY A 598 -4.71 2.51 -17.73
N GLY A 599 -4.19 1.29 -17.63
CA GLY A 599 -4.98 0.06 -17.82
C GLY A 599 -5.76 -0.31 -16.55
N ILE A 600 -6.78 -1.16 -16.68
CA ILE A 600 -7.45 -1.76 -15.51
C ILE A 600 -6.71 -3.05 -15.19
N CYS A 601 -6.10 -3.13 -14.00
CA CYS A 601 -5.40 -4.32 -13.53
C CYS A 601 -4.32 -4.81 -14.50
N ASN A 602 -3.60 -3.89 -15.13
CA ASN A 602 -2.51 -4.17 -16.06
C ASN A 602 -2.92 -5.00 -17.28
N ASN A 603 -4.22 -5.01 -17.62
CA ASN A 603 -4.84 -5.90 -18.62
C ASN A 603 -4.62 -7.40 -18.34
N HIS A 604 -4.22 -7.76 -17.12
CA HIS A 604 -3.94 -9.13 -16.67
C HIS A 604 -4.84 -9.56 -15.50
N GLY A 605 -5.97 -8.88 -15.36
CA GLY A 605 -6.98 -9.16 -14.36
C GLY A 605 -8.23 -8.33 -14.56
N ARG A 606 -9.19 -8.51 -13.65
CA ARG A 606 -10.45 -7.77 -13.62
C ARG A 606 -10.60 -7.02 -12.30
N CYS A 607 -11.16 -5.82 -12.36
CA CYS A 607 -11.45 -5.04 -11.16
C CYS A 607 -12.78 -5.48 -10.56
N GLU A 608 -12.78 -5.99 -9.34
CA GLU A 608 -13.98 -6.28 -8.55
C GLU A 608 -13.92 -5.48 -7.25
N CYS A 609 -14.92 -4.62 -7.01
CA CYS A 609 -15.00 -3.78 -5.81
C CYS A 609 -13.75 -2.93 -5.54
N GLY A 610 -13.17 -2.33 -6.60
CA GLY A 610 -11.99 -1.48 -6.48
C GLY A 610 -10.69 -2.26 -6.20
N ARG A 611 -10.68 -3.58 -6.37
CA ARG A 611 -9.50 -4.44 -6.24
C ARG A 611 -9.28 -5.30 -7.48
N CYS A 612 -8.03 -5.40 -7.91
CA CYS A 612 -7.68 -6.26 -9.04
C CYS A 612 -7.63 -7.75 -8.67
N ILE A 613 -8.36 -8.55 -9.44
CA ILE A 613 -8.28 -10.01 -9.44
C ILE A 613 -7.49 -10.44 -10.67
N CYS A 614 -6.22 -10.81 -10.47
CA CYS A 614 -5.31 -11.20 -11.55
C CYS A 614 -5.60 -12.62 -12.05
N ASP A 615 -5.47 -12.85 -13.35
CA ASP A 615 -5.79 -14.14 -13.98
C ASP A 615 -4.79 -15.26 -13.60
N MET A 616 -3.55 -14.91 -13.24
CA MET A 616 -2.52 -15.84 -12.74
C MET A 616 -1.86 -15.31 -11.45
N ALA A 617 -2.46 -15.64 -10.30
CA ALA A 617 -2.07 -15.11 -8.99
C ALA A 617 -0.63 -15.43 -8.51
N SER A 618 0.09 -16.35 -9.14
CA SER A 618 1.46 -16.74 -8.76
C SER A 618 2.58 -15.90 -9.37
N LEU A 619 2.28 -15.08 -10.40
CA LEU A 619 3.25 -14.27 -11.14
C LEU A 619 3.17 -12.77 -10.81
N TYR A 620 2.04 -12.31 -10.29
CA TYR A 620 1.75 -10.91 -10.03
C TYR A 620 1.60 -10.65 -8.53
N THR A 621 2.40 -9.75 -8.00
CA THR A 621 2.47 -9.47 -6.55
C THR A 621 1.91 -8.09 -6.18
N SER A 622 1.59 -7.24 -7.17
CA SER A 622 1.06 -5.89 -6.92
C SER A 622 -0.48 -5.86 -6.83
N SER A 623 -1.01 -4.81 -6.22
CA SER A 623 -2.45 -4.51 -6.13
C SER A 623 -3.13 -4.20 -7.47
N THR A 624 -2.35 -4.04 -8.54
CA THR A 624 -2.80 -3.73 -9.91
C THR A 624 -2.37 -4.79 -10.92
N CYS A 625 -1.93 -5.98 -10.50
CA CYS A 625 -1.41 -7.03 -11.36
C CYS A 625 -0.12 -6.64 -12.14
N GLU A 626 0.74 -5.84 -11.52
CA GLU A 626 2.09 -5.54 -12.01
C GLU A 626 3.08 -6.65 -11.59
N ILE A 627 4.07 -6.88 -12.45
CA ILE A 627 5.15 -7.85 -12.24
C ILE A 627 6.24 -7.16 -11.42
N SER A 628 6.63 -7.72 -10.27
CA SER A 628 7.78 -7.19 -9.53
C SER A 628 9.10 -7.57 -10.24
N TYR A 629 9.87 -6.58 -10.63
CA TYR A 629 11.12 -6.71 -11.41
C TYR A 629 12.16 -7.66 -10.76
N SER A 630 12.17 -7.83 -9.43
CA SER A 630 13.10 -8.72 -8.73
C SER A 630 12.69 -10.20 -8.70
N LEU A 631 11.48 -10.55 -9.14
CA LEU A 631 10.99 -11.94 -9.30
C LEU A 631 10.70 -12.30 -10.77
N GLY A 632 10.68 -11.31 -11.67
CA GLY A 632 10.36 -11.49 -13.08
C GLY A 632 11.41 -12.29 -13.85
N PHE A 633 12.71 -12.13 -13.57
CA PHE A 633 13.76 -12.86 -14.27
C PHE A 633 13.67 -14.38 -14.04
N GLN A 634 13.50 -14.81 -12.79
CA GLN A 634 13.33 -16.22 -12.41
C GLN A 634 12.08 -16.84 -13.06
N ALA A 635 10.96 -16.09 -13.07
CA ALA A 635 9.71 -16.53 -13.68
C ALA A 635 9.79 -16.64 -15.21
N VAL A 636 10.50 -15.70 -15.87
CA VAL A 636 10.76 -15.76 -17.31
C VAL A 636 11.66 -16.95 -17.65
N CYS A 637 12.74 -17.17 -16.90
CA CYS A 637 13.60 -18.36 -17.02
C CYS A 637 12.78 -19.66 -16.91
N GLU A 638 11.83 -19.74 -15.99
CA GLU A 638 11.01 -20.94 -15.82
C GLU A 638 10.00 -21.11 -16.96
N SER A 639 9.41 -20.02 -17.46
CA SER A 639 8.41 -20.03 -18.53
C SER A 639 8.97 -20.45 -19.90
N ILE A 640 10.20 -20.06 -20.24
CA ILE A 640 10.82 -20.38 -21.54
C ILE A 640 11.68 -21.65 -21.52
N ARG A 641 11.87 -22.25 -20.34
CA ARG A 641 12.67 -23.47 -20.12
C ARG A 641 12.33 -24.60 -21.10
N ASP A 642 11.05 -24.92 -21.23
CA ASP A 642 10.60 -26.03 -22.07
C ASP A 642 10.77 -25.73 -23.57
N CYS A 643 10.65 -24.47 -23.98
CA CYS A 643 10.90 -24.07 -25.37
C CYS A 643 12.39 -24.06 -25.73
N VAL A 644 13.25 -23.53 -24.86
CA VAL A 644 14.71 -23.53 -25.05
C VAL A 644 15.20 -24.97 -25.18
N ARG A 645 14.87 -25.85 -24.22
CA ARG A 645 15.26 -27.26 -24.21
C ARG A 645 14.79 -28.03 -25.46
N CYS A 646 13.56 -27.79 -25.91
CA CYS A 646 13.01 -28.41 -27.11
C CYS A 646 13.77 -27.99 -28.37
N GLN A 647 14.05 -26.69 -28.54
CA GLN A 647 14.70 -26.16 -29.74
C GLN A 647 16.21 -26.44 -29.78
N THR A 648 16.88 -26.55 -28.64
CA THR A 648 18.33 -26.78 -28.55
C THR A 648 18.72 -28.26 -28.60
N TRP A 649 18.04 -29.11 -27.82
CA TRP A 649 18.43 -30.52 -27.64
C TRP A 649 17.32 -31.52 -27.98
N GLY A 650 16.10 -31.06 -28.31
CA GLY A 650 14.98 -31.94 -28.66
C GLY A 650 14.47 -32.79 -27.47
N THR A 651 14.71 -32.32 -26.24
CA THR A 651 14.33 -32.98 -24.98
C THR A 651 13.17 -32.23 -24.30
N GLY A 652 12.55 -32.85 -23.29
CA GLY A 652 11.48 -32.23 -22.50
C GLY A 652 10.03 -32.39 -22.99
N ASN A 653 9.11 -31.70 -22.30
CA ASN A 653 7.66 -31.89 -22.43
C ASN A 653 7.08 -31.53 -23.81
N LEU A 654 7.74 -30.62 -24.54
CA LEU A 654 7.31 -30.16 -25.87
C LEU A 654 7.94 -30.95 -27.03
N LYS A 655 8.67 -32.03 -26.74
CA LYS A 655 9.36 -32.88 -27.70
C LYS A 655 8.44 -33.31 -28.86
N GLY A 656 8.78 -32.85 -30.07
CA GLY A 656 8.02 -33.10 -31.31
C GLY A 656 7.12 -31.96 -31.77
N ASN A 657 6.87 -30.94 -30.93
CA ASN A 657 6.08 -29.75 -31.29
C ASN A 657 6.84 -28.44 -31.01
N CYS A 658 8.18 -28.46 -31.17
CA CYS A 658 9.06 -27.32 -30.87
C CYS A 658 8.84 -26.09 -31.78
N SER A 659 8.12 -26.26 -32.90
CA SER A 659 7.74 -25.19 -33.84
C SER A 659 6.66 -24.25 -33.29
N SER A 660 6.01 -24.61 -32.19
CA SER A 660 5.07 -23.73 -31.45
C SER A 660 5.78 -22.63 -30.65
N CYS A 661 7.09 -22.74 -30.43
CA CYS A 661 7.90 -21.77 -29.70
C CYS A 661 8.48 -20.71 -30.66
N GLN A 662 8.16 -19.43 -30.44
CA GLN A 662 8.71 -18.31 -31.21
C GLN A 662 9.89 -17.67 -30.45
N LEU A 663 11.00 -18.41 -30.30
CA LEU A 663 12.23 -17.92 -29.68
C LEU A 663 13.39 -17.97 -30.70
N GLN A 664 14.31 -17.01 -30.63
CA GLN A 664 15.55 -17.04 -31.41
C GLN A 664 16.71 -17.54 -30.55
N ILE A 665 17.17 -18.77 -30.78
CA ILE A 665 18.25 -19.39 -30.01
C ILE A 665 19.61 -19.14 -30.65
N GLN A 666 20.57 -18.65 -29.87
CA GLN A 666 21.97 -18.50 -30.24
C GLN A 666 22.86 -19.34 -29.32
N MET A 667 23.59 -20.32 -29.86
CA MET A 667 24.49 -21.17 -29.08
C MET A 667 25.85 -20.48 -28.88
N VAL A 668 26.35 -20.41 -27.64
CA VAL A 668 27.64 -19.80 -27.27
C VAL A 668 28.53 -20.78 -26.48
N GLU A 669 29.85 -20.62 -26.55
CA GLU A 669 30.79 -21.48 -25.82
C GLU A 669 30.82 -21.16 -24.31
N GLU A 670 30.85 -19.87 -23.95
CA GLU A 670 30.74 -19.36 -22.58
C GLU A 670 29.86 -18.11 -22.54
N LEU A 671 29.12 -17.92 -21.45
CA LEU A 671 28.32 -16.72 -21.19
C LEU A 671 29.23 -15.60 -20.61
N LYS A 672 29.28 -14.42 -21.24
CA LYS A 672 30.15 -13.29 -20.83
C LYS A 672 29.72 -12.71 -19.47
N LYS A 673 30.68 -12.36 -18.61
CA LYS A 673 30.48 -11.86 -17.22
C LYS A 673 30.41 -10.32 -17.06
N GLU A 674 30.58 -9.55 -18.14
CA GLU A 674 30.90 -8.11 -18.03
C GLU A 674 29.70 -7.15 -17.94
N ASP A 675 28.47 -7.61 -18.15
CA ASP A 675 27.26 -6.81 -17.88
C ASP A 675 26.37 -7.58 -16.93
N ALA A 676 25.82 -6.91 -15.92
CA ALA A 676 25.01 -7.51 -14.85
C ALA A 676 23.70 -8.15 -15.37
N GLY A 677 23.79 -9.39 -15.88
CA GLY A 677 22.65 -10.26 -16.17
C GLY A 677 22.73 -11.54 -15.34
N GLU A 678 21.67 -11.83 -14.57
CA GLU A 678 21.45 -13.17 -14.02
C GLU A 678 21.39 -14.19 -15.19
N TYR A 679 21.79 -15.46 -14.97
CA TYR A 679 21.66 -16.54 -15.96
C TYR A 679 20.75 -17.64 -15.44
N CYS A 680 19.94 -18.21 -16.32
CA CYS A 680 19.06 -19.32 -16.00
C CYS A 680 19.88 -20.62 -15.95
N SER A 681 19.64 -21.46 -14.94
CA SER A 681 20.33 -22.74 -14.74
C SER A 681 19.32 -23.85 -14.44
N PHE A 682 19.28 -24.89 -15.25
CA PHE A 682 18.34 -26.00 -15.09
C PHE A 682 19.01 -27.35 -15.32
N GLN A 683 18.52 -28.39 -14.64
CA GLN A 683 18.90 -29.78 -14.89
C GLN A 683 17.97 -30.40 -15.94
N ASP A 684 18.52 -31.11 -16.92
CA ASP A 684 17.73 -31.85 -17.90
C ASP A 684 17.43 -33.26 -17.36
N GLU A 685 16.14 -33.57 -17.20
CA GLU A 685 15.66 -34.83 -16.63
C GLU A 685 15.95 -36.05 -17.52
N ASP A 686 16.28 -35.84 -18.80
CA ASP A 686 16.60 -36.92 -19.75
C ASP A 686 18.05 -37.44 -19.59
N ASP A 687 19.00 -36.61 -19.12
CA ASP A 687 20.43 -36.98 -19.00
C ASP A 687 21.09 -36.60 -17.66
N ASP A 688 20.31 -36.06 -16.70
CA ASP A 688 20.75 -35.58 -15.39
C ASP A 688 21.84 -34.48 -15.45
N CYS A 689 22.07 -33.87 -16.61
CA CYS A 689 23.08 -32.83 -16.80
C CYS A 689 22.50 -31.42 -16.64
N THR A 690 23.31 -30.48 -16.16
CA THR A 690 22.91 -29.07 -15.96
C THR A 690 23.25 -28.22 -17.19
N TYR A 691 22.36 -27.33 -17.61
CA TYR A 691 22.54 -26.40 -18.73
C TYR A 691 22.21 -24.95 -18.35
N HIS A 692 22.86 -23.99 -19.02
CA HIS A 692 22.77 -22.56 -18.72
C HIS A 692 22.40 -21.70 -19.94
N TYR A 693 21.63 -20.64 -19.74
CA TYR A 693 21.31 -19.65 -20.79
C TYR A 693 20.94 -18.27 -20.23
N THR A 694 20.97 -17.23 -21.07
CA THR A 694 20.56 -15.84 -20.72
C THR A 694 19.77 -15.18 -21.86
N LEU A 695 19.07 -14.08 -21.56
CA LEU A 695 18.26 -13.31 -22.51
C LEU A 695 18.93 -11.97 -22.83
N GLU A 696 18.85 -11.53 -24.10
CA GLU A 696 19.34 -10.22 -24.55
C GLU A 696 18.14 -9.34 -24.97
N GLY A 697 17.82 -8.29 -24.20
CA GLY A 697 16.75 -7.32 -24.48
C GLY A 697 15.76 -7.07 -23.32
N ASP A 698 14.72 -6.25 -23.58
CA ASP A 698 13.64 -5.94 -22.62
C ASP A 698 12.70 -7.16 -22.45
N PRO A 699 12.50 -7.67 -21.22
CA PRO A 699 11.69 -8.87 -20.94
C PRO A 699 10.18 -8.69 -21.25
N SER A 700 9.73 -7.48 -21.58
CA SER A 700 8.32 -7.18 -21.89
C SER A 700 7.93 -7.37 -23.37
N VAL A 701 8.88 -7.71 -24.27
CA VAL A 701 8.65 -7.83 -25.72
C VAL A 701 8.86 -9.27 -26.22
N LEU A 702 7.93 -10.18 -25.93
CA LEU A 702 7.79 -11.44 -26.69
C LEU A 702 6.83 -11.20 -27.86
N PRO A 703 7.27 -11.46 -29.12
CA PRO A 703 7.87 -12.73 -29.52
C PRO A 703 9.27 -12.66 -30.20
N ASN A 704 10.03 -11.56 -30.09
CA ASN A 704 11.30 -11.38 -30.82
C ASN A 704 12.56 -11.36 -29.93
N THR A 705 12.55 -12.05 -28.78
CA THR A 705 13.67 -12.06 -27.84
C THR A 705 14.74 -13.08 -28.24
N THR A 706 16.02 -12.68 -28.21
CA THR A 706 17.16 -13.56 -28.49
C THR A 706 17.67 -14.22 -27.21
N VAL A 707 17.83 -15.55 -27.22
CA VAL A 707 18.29 -16.34 -26.07
C VAL A 707 19.64 -16.95 -26.37
N ARG A 708 20.64 -16.66 -25.53
CA ARG A 708 22.00 -17.21 -25.64
C ARG A 708 22.15 -18.43 -24.74
N VAL A 709 22.43 -19.59 -25.32
CA VAL A 709 22.49 -20.87 -24.62
C VAL A 709 23.92 -21.42 -24.64
N GLN A 710 24.42 -21.87 -23.49
CA GLN A 710 25.74 -22.48 -23.38
C GLN A 710 25.74 -23.87 -24.02
N LYS A 711 26.75 -24.14 -24.86
CA LYS A 711 26.77 -25.34 -25.72
C LYS A 711 27.01 -26.66 -24.98
N ASN A 712 27.81 -26.66 -23.91
CA ASN A 712 28.17 -27.87 -23.17
C ASN A 712 27.33 -27.98 -21.88
N LYS A 713 26.73 -29.16 -21.64
CA LYS A 713 26.05 -29.48 -20.37
C LYS A 713 27.06 -29.97 -19.32
N GLU A 714 26.83 -29.68 -18.05
CA GLU A 714 27.62 -30.16 -16.92
C GLU A 714 27.01 -31.45 -16.33
N CYS A 715 27.67 -32.59 -16.49
CA CYS A 715 27.18 -33.90 -16.03
C CYS A 715 28.03 -34.47 -14.89
N PRO A 716 27.46 -35.14 -13.88
CA PRO A 716 28.22 -35.81 -12.82
C PRO A 716 28.98 -37.06 -13.35
N PRO A 717 30.15 -37.42 -12.78
CA PRO A 717 30.92 -38.58 -13.22
C PRO A 717 30.21 -39.91 -12.87
N GLY A 718 30.13 -40.83 -13.85
CA GLY A 718 29.29 -42.04 -13.82
C GLY A 718 29.49 -43.00 -12.63
N SER A 719 28.36 -43.45 -12.07
CA SER A 719 28.22 -44.20 -10.82
C SER A 719 28.26 -45.75 -10.97
N PHE A 720 28.69 -46.41 -9.89
CA PHE A 720 29.05 -47.82 -9.72
C PHE A 720 27.92 -48.85 -9.90
N LEU A 721 27.60 -49.23 -11.14
CA LEU A 721 26.61 -50.29 -11.46
C LEU A 721 27.01 -51.73 -11.07
N TRP A 722 28.26 -51.97 -10.66
CA TRP A 722 28.77 -53.30 -10.26
C TRP A 722 28.37 -53.77 -8.85
N LEU A 723 27.71 -52.93 -8.03
CA LEU A 723 27.31 -53.26 -6.65
C LEU A 723 25.95 -54.01 -6.54
N ILE A 724 25.16 -54.00 -7.61
CA ILE A 724 23.81 -54.58 -7.65
C ILE A 724 23.81 -56.12 -7.45
N PRO A 725 24.76 -56.92 -8.00
CA PRO A 725 24.81 -58.36 -7.77
C PRO A 725 25.09 -58.73 -6.29
N LEU A 726 25.88 -57.91 -5.60
CA LEU A 726 26.27 -58.13 -4.20
C LEU A 726 25.06 -57.97 -3.24
N LEU A 727 24.20 -56.99 -3.52
CA LEU A 727 22.99 -56.71 -2.76
C LEU A 727 21.91 -57.80 -2.90
N ILE A 728 21.75 -58.34 -4.11
CA ILE A 728 20.78 -59.43 -4.37
C ILE A 728 21.16 -60.70 -3.60
N PHE A 729 22.46 -61.02 -3.52
CA PHE A 729 22.95 -62.16 -2.75
C PHE A 729 22.70 -62.01 -1.24
N LEU A 730 22.85 -60.79 -0.70
CA LEU A 730 22.64 -60.51 0.73
C LEU A 730 21.17 -60.65 1.15
N ILE A 731 20.23 -60.22 0.30
CA ILE A 731 18.79 -60.29 0.57
C ILE A 731 18.28 -61.75 0.60
N LEU A 732 18.80 -62.60 -0.28
CA LEU A 732 18.47 -64.03 -0.30
C LEU A 732 18.94 -64.75 0.97
N LEU A 733 20.10 -64.38 1.50
CA LEU A 733 20.63 -64.92 2.76
C LEU A 733 19.74 -64.56 3.96
N LEU A 734 19.23 -63.33 3.98
CA LEU A 734 18.40 -62.78 5.05
C LEU A 734 16.99 -63.41 5.07
N GLY A 735 16.44 -63.70 3.89
CA GLY A 735 15.18 -64.44 3.75
C GLY A 735 15.26 -65.88 4.28
N LEU A 736 16.41 -66.54 4.11
CA LEU A 736 16.62 -67.91 4.58
C LEU A 736 16.77 -67.98 6.12
N LEU A 737 17.39 -66.95 6.71
CA LEU A 737 17.49 -66.77 8.17
C LEU A 737 16.11 -66.53 8.83
N LEU A 738 15.26 -65.71 8.20
CA LEU A 738 13.90 -65.45 8.70
C LEU A 738 12.99 -66.69 8.63
N LEU A 739 13.14 -67.54 7.61
CA LEU A 739 12.43 -68.82 7.50
C LEU A 739 12.87 -69.83 8.58
N LEU A 740 14.14 -69.80 9.00
CA LEU A 740 14.64 -70.60 10.12
C LEU A 740 14.13 -70.09 11.48
N CYS A 741 13.99 -68.77 11.64
CA CYS A 741 13.35 -68.15 12.81
C CYS A 741 11.84 -68.44 12.88
N TRP A 742 11.15 -68.48 11.74
CA TRP A 742 9.73 -68.87 11.65
C TRP A 742 9.49 -70.31 12.12
N LYS A 743 10.43 -71.22 11.86
CA LYS A 743 10.31 -72.65 12.24
C LYS A 743 10.53 -72.92 13.74
N PHE A 744 11.09 -71.95 14.50
CA PHE A 744 11.40 -72.09 15.93
C PHE A 744 10.40 -71.43 16.89
N CYS A 745 9.47 -70.59 16.40
CA CYS A 745 8.49 -69.87 17.22
C CYS A 745 7.04 -70.37 17.06
N ALA A 746 6.85 -71.65 16.78
CA ALA A 746 5.54 -72.29 16.73
C ALA A 746 5.30 -73.17 17.97
N CYS A 747 5.09 -72.55 19.14
CA CYS A 747 4.52 -73.25 20.30
C CYS A 747 3.77 -72.29 21.25
N CYS A 748 2.60 -71.80 20.81
CA CYS A 748 1.39 -71.68 21.63
C CYS A 748 0.23 -71.18 20.76
N LYS A 749 -0.91 -71.87 20.89
CA LYS A 749 -2.07 -71.86 19.99
C LYS A 749 -3.24 -71.12 20.63
N ALA A 750 -4.02 -70.45 19.75
CA ALA A 750 -5.47 -70.26 19.79
C ALA A 750 -6.07 -69.21 20.76
N CYS A 751 -6.65 -68.15 20.19
CA CYS A 751 -8.11 -68.08 19.96
C CYS A 751 -8.48 -66.85 19.12
N LEU A 752 -8.87 -67.11 17.87
CA LEU A 752 -9.67 -66.22 17.04
C LEU A 752 -11.14 -66.41 17.43
N ALA A 753 -11.76 -65.36 17.95
CA ALA A 753 -13.12 -64.92 17.65
C ALA A 753 -13.52 -63.82 18.63
N LEU A 754 -13.74 -62.61 18.13
CA LEU A 754 -14.97 -61.83 18.34
C LEU A 754 -14.79 -60.43 17.73
N LEU A 755 -15.40 -60.25 16.55
CA LEU A 755 -15.86 -58.95 16.10
C LEU A 755 -16.75 -58.32 17.18
N PRO A 756 -16.67 -56.99 17.36
CA PRO A 756 -17.89 -56.21 17.36
C PRO A 756 -17.76 -55.02 16.41
N CYS A 757 -18.33 -55.18 15.21
CA CYS A 757 -19.01 -54.08 14.54
C CYS A 757 -20.25 -53.74 15.37
N CYS A 758 -20.19 -52.68 16.18
CA CYS A 758 -21.27 -51.71 16.39
C CYS A 758 -20.85 -50.63 17.41
N ALA A 759 -21.13 -49.37 17.05
CA ALA A 759 -21.06 -48.15 17.87
C ALA A 759 -19.68 -47.66 18.34
N ARG A 760 -18.77 -47.34 17.41
CA ARG A 760 -17.71 -46.35 17.74
C ARG A 760 -18.35 -44.96 17.75
N GLY A 761 -18.66 -44.48 18.96
CA GLY A 761 -18.94 -43.07 19.19
C GLY A 761 -17.80 -42.21 18.66
N ARG A 762 -18.08 -40.94 18.38
CA ARG A 762 -17.10 -39.95 17.94
C ARG A 762 -15.90 -39.94 18.90
N THR A 763 -14.67 -39.97 18.40
CA THR A 763 -13.46 -39.94 19.23
C THR A 763 -12.47 -38.87 18.78
N VAL A 764 -11.70 -38.32 19.72
CA VAL A 764 -10.57 -37.40 19.49
C VAL A 764 -9.32 -37.90 20.23
N GLY A 765 -8.14 -37.85 19.61
CA GLY A 765 -6.89 -38.24 20.27
C GLY A 765 -5.64 -37.99 19.42
N PHE A 766 -4.46 -38.15 20.00
CA PHE A 766 -3.20 -37.96 19.28
C PHE A 766 -3.02 -38.98 18.15
N LYS A 767 -2.48 -38.52 17.02
CA LYS A 767 -2.23 -39.36 15.84
C LYS A 767 -1.11 -40.37 16.08
N GLU A 768 -0.04 -39.92 16.73
CA GLU A 768 1.13 -40.70 17.12
C GLU A 768 1.12 -40.95 18.64
N ASP A 769 1.75 -42.02 19.10
CA ASP A 769 1.90 -42.36 20.52
C ASP A 769 3.29 -41.99 21.04
N HIS A 770 4.27 -41.85 20.14
CA HIS A 770 5.61 -41.45 20.47
C HIS A 770 6.27 -40.57 19.40
N TYR A 771 7.05 -39.58 19.83
CA TYR A 771 7.98 -38.82 18.99
C TYR A 771 9.38 -38.94 19.57
N MET A 772 10.37 -39.25 18.72
CA MET A 772 11.79 -39.18 19.07
C MET A 772 12.43 -38.03 18.32
N LEU A 773 12.86 -37.01 19.06
CA LEU A 773 13.52 -35.82 18.55
C LEU A 773 14.99 -35.85 18.96
N ARG A 774 15.86 -35.43 18.05
CA ARG A 774 17.26 -35.14 18.38
C ARG A 774 17.38 -33.64 18.52
N HIS A 775 17.77 -33.17 19.70
CA HIS A 775 17.89 -31.73 19.99
C HIS A 775 18.81 -31.01 19.00
N SER A 776 19.88 -31.68 18.58
CA SER A 776 20.79 -31.23 17.53
C SER A 776 20.09 -30.97 16.20
N LEU A 777 19.04 -31.71 15.82
CA LEU A 777 18.37 -31.59 14.53
C LEU A 777 17.11 -30.71 14.57
N MET A 778 16.79 -30.15 15.73
CA MET A 778 15.57 -29.35 15.91
C MET A 778 15.78 -27.90 15.45
N SER A 779 14.91 -27.45 14.54
CA SER A 779 14.88 -26.06 14.05
C SER A 779 14.02 -25.13 14.93
N SER A 780 13.28 -25.69 15.88
CA SER A 780 12.22 -25.00 16.64
C SER A 780 12.16 -25.46 18.11
N ASP A 781 11.62 -24.61 18.97
CA ASP A 781 11.36 -24.83 20.40
C ASP A 781 9.98 -25.44 20.70
N HIS A 782 9.25 -25.84 19.67
CA HIS A 782 7.94 -26.48 19.79
C HIS A 782 7.80 -27.63 18.79
N LEU A 783 6.88 -28.55 19.08
CA LEU A 783 6.46 -29.64 18.20
C LEU A 783 4.96 -29.52 17.90
N ASP A 784 4.59 -29.42 16.63
CA ASP A 784 3.19 -29.50 16.21
C ASP A 784 2.76 -30.97 16.22
N THR A 785 1.91 -31.34 17.18
CA THR A 785 1.43 -32.71 17.40
C THR A 785 0.00 -32.86 16.89
N PRO A 786 -0.25 -33.66 15.83
CA PRO A 786 -1.58 -33.78 15.26
C PRO A 786 -2.55 -34.51 16.18
N LEU A 787 -3.70 -33.89 16.42
CA LEU A 787 -4.86 -34.47 17.08
C LEU A 787 -5.89 -34.85 16.01
N VAL A 788 -6.38 -36.09 16.04
CA VAL A 788 -7.28 -36.65 15.01
C VAL A 788 -8.66 -36.90 15.60
N ARG A 789 -9.68 -36.51 14.84
CA ARG A 789 -11.10 -36.78 15.11
C ARG A 789 -11.61 -37.87 14.17
N SER A 790 -12.25 -38.90 14.73
CA SER A 790 -12.84 -40.01 13.97
C SER A 790 -14.32 -40.21 14.31
N GLY A 791 -15.11 -40.67 13.34
CA GLY A 791 -16.57 -40.82 13.45
C GLY A 791 -17.33 -39.70 12.75
N SER A 792 -18.50 -39.31 13.26
CA SER A 792 -19.30 -38.21 12.66
C SER A 792 -18.63 -36.85 12.86
N LEU A 793 -18.35 -36.14 11.77
CA LEU A 793 -17.70 -34.81 11.77
C LEU A 793 -18.67 -33.62 11.93
N LYS A 794 -19.96 -33.88 12.25
CA LYS A 794 -21.01 -32.87 12.38
C LYS A 794 -20.96 -32.17 13.73
N GLY A 795 -20.93 -30.85 13.78
CA GLY A 795 -20.77 -30.08 15.02
C GLY A 795 -19.32 -30.02 15.53
N ARG A 796 -19.09 -29.31 16.64
CA ARG A 796 -17.75 -28.94 17.12
C ARG A 796 -17.35 -29.77 18.35
N ASP A 797 -16.05 -30.07 18.49
CA ASP A 797 -15.49 -30.48 19.78
C ASP A 797 -14.31 -29.57 20.14
N THR A 798 -14.20 -29.21 21.41
CA THR A 798 -13.01 -28.56 21.96
C THR A 798 -12.29 -29.56 22.87
N VAL A 799 -10.97 -29.67 22.77
CA VAL A 799 -10.16 -30.60 23.56
C VAL A 799 -9.17 -29.79 24.40
N ARG A 800 -9.19 -30.00 25.72
CA ARG A 800 -8.16 -29.47 26.63
C ARG A 800 -6.98 -30.42 26.68
N TRP A 801 -5.78 -29.88 26.69
CA TRP A 801 -4.54 -30.64 26.80
C TRP A 801 -3.60 -29.98 27.80
N LYS A 802 -2.74 -30.79 28.43
CA LYS A 802 -1.67 -30.33 29.31
C LYS A 802 -0.40 -31.12 29.07
N ILE A 803 0.72 -30.50 29.42
CA ILE A 803 2.01 -31.16 29.58
C ILE A 803 2.19 -31.42 31.06
N HIS A 804 2.48 -32.66 31.42
CA HIS A 804 2.85 -33.00 32.78
C HIS A 804 4.35 -32.78 33.00
N ASN A 805 4.66 -32.00 34.03
CA ASN A 805 5.97 -31.71 34.63
C ASN A 805 7.18 -32.37 33.94
N ASN A 806 8.04 -31.52 33.37
CA ASN A 806 9.16 -31.90 32.53
C ASN A 806 10.42 -32.31 33.31
N VAL A 807 10.31 -33.39 34.10
CA VAL A 807 11.25 -33.77 35.17
C VAL A 807 12.64 -34.22 34.66
N HIS A 808 13.71 -33.63 35.21
CA HIS A 808 15.06 -34.25 35.30
C HIS A 808 15.09 -35.30 36.41
N LYS A 809 15.71 -36.44 36.13
CA LYS A 809 16.08 -37.55 37.03
C LYS A 809 15.42 -37.61 38.42
N GLN A 810 14.82 -38.77 38.70
CA GLN A 810 14.78 -39.31 40.07
C GLN A 810 16.23 -39.45 40.59
N GLY A 811 16.70 -38.54 41.45
CA GLY A 811 17.90 -38.81 42.25
C GLY A 811 18.86 -37.67 42.62
N VAL A 812 18.66 -36.42 42.17
CA VAL A 812 19.50 -35.28 42.61
C VAL A 812 18.60 -34.19 43.20
N THR A 813 18.96 -33.70 44.39
CA THR A 813 18.28 -32.61 45.12
C THR A 813 17.82 -31.51 44.17
N SER A 814 16.50 -31.36 44.03
CA SER A 814 15.86 -30.32 43.24
C SER A 814 16.46 -28.95 43.56
N PRO A 815 16.66 -28.06 42.57
CA PRO A 815 16.68 -26.63 42.86
C PRO A 815 15.43 -26.31 43.68
N ALA A 816 15.58 -25.53 44.75
CA ALA A 816 14.49 -25.20 45.67
C ALA A 816 13.20 -24.88 44.89
N ALA A 817 12.08 -25.49 45.27
CA ALA A 817 10.79 -25.18 44.65
C ALA A 817 10.61 -23.66 44.65
N PRO A 818 10.27 -23.04 43.50
CA PRO A 818 10.14 -21.60 43.40
C PRO A 818 9.19 -21.10 44.49
N SER A 819 9.57 -20.03 45.17
CA SER A 819 8.74 -19.44 46.22
C SER A 819 7.40 -19.00 45.61
N PRO A 820 6.27 -19.06 46.33
CA PRO A 820 4.97 -18.65 45.80
C PRO A 820 4.90 -17.20 45.29
N LYS A 821 5.90 -16.37 45.67
CA LYS A 821 6.05 -14.97 45.29
C LYS A 821 7.05 -14.75 44.15
N ASP A 822 7.75 -15.80 43.71
CA ASP A 822 8.73 -15.68 42.63
C ASP A 822 8.01 -15.33 41.33
N LEU A 823 8.50 -14.29 40.67
CA LEU A 823 7.98 -13.83 39.39
C LEU A 823 8.56 -14.70 38.27
N ILE A 824 7.68 -15.38 37.54
CA ILE A 824 8.05 -16.20 36.39
C ILE A 824 7.34 -15.70 35.12
N PRO A 825 7.95 -15.87 33.93
CA PRO A 825 7.31 -15.54 32.67
C PRO A 825 6.29 -16.62 32.28
N TYR A 826 5.05 -16.20 32.00
CA TYR A 826 4.01 -17.04 31.42
C TYR A 826 3.80 -16.69 29.95
N GLY A 827 4.01 -17.64 29.05
CA GLY A 827 3.69 -17.45 27.63
C GLY A 827 2.19 -17.61 27.40
N LEU A 828 1.58 -16.69 26.66
CA LEU A 828 0.17 -16.68 26.31
C LEU A 828 0.05 -16.69 24.79
N SER A 829 -0.62 -17.70 24.25
CA SER A 829 -0.95 -17.82 22.83
C SER A 829 -2.46 -17.76 22.64
N LEU A 830 -2.95 -16.81 21.85
CA LEU A 830 -4.39 -16.59 21.61
C LEU A 830 -4.65 -16.47 20.10
N ARG A 831 -5.82 -16.93 19.65
CA ARG A 831 -6.26 -16.74 18.26
C ARG A 831 -7.13 -15.50 18.16
N LEU A 832 -6.70 -14.49 17.43
CA LEU A 832 -7.48 -13.27 17.20
C LEU A 832 -8.58 -13.53 16.18
N ALA A 833 -9.71 -12.83 16.28
CA ALA A 833 -10.76 -12.81 15.25
C ALA A 833 -10.38 -11.88 14.08
N ARG A 834 -9.13 -11.99 13.61
CA ARG A 834 -8.50 -11.16 12.58
C ARG A 834 -7.66 -12.05 11.65
N LEU A 835 -7.80 -11.84 10.34
CA LEU A 835 -6.99 -12.55 9.35
C LEU A 835 -5.53 -12.07 9.39
N PHE A 836 -4.62 -12.99 9.16
CA PHE A 836 -3.18 -12.73 9.16
C PHE A 836 -2.75 -12.02 7.87
N THR A 837 -1.89 -11.03 7.99
CA THR A 837 -1.24 -10.33 6.87
C THR A 837 0.27 -10.50 6.96
N GLN A 838 0.98 -10.51 5.84
CA GLN A 838 2.44 -10.67 5.84
C GLN A 838 3.18 -9.52 6.55
N ASN A 839 2.56 -8.34 6.64
CA ASN A 839 3.10 -7.19 7.38
C ASN A 839 3.27 -7.51 8.87
N LEU A 840 2.41 -8.36 9.45
CA LEU A 840 2.48 -8.74 10.85
C LEU A 840 3.75 -9.55 11.20
N VAL A 841 4.47 -10.09 10.21
CA VAL A 841 5.76 -10.77 10.42
C VAL A 841 6.89 -9.76 10.68
N LYS A 842 6.79 -8.55 10.14
CA LYS A 842 7.84 -7.52 10.19
C LYS A 842 7.55 -6.52 11.34
N PRO A 843 8.40 -6.47 12.39
CA PRO A 843 8.14 -5.65 13.59
C PRO A 843 8.11 -4.14 13.32
N ASP A 844 8.77 -3.68 12.26
CA ASP A 844 8.88 -2.24 11.93
C ASP A 844 7.72 -1.72 11.09
N THR A 845 6.72 -2.56 10.79
CA THR A 845 5.55 -2.12 10.03
C THR A 845 4.52 -1.45 10.94
N ARG A 846 3.88 -0.40 10.42
CA ARG A 846 2.80 0.31 11.12
C ARG A 846 1.65 -0.61 11.54
N GLU A 847 1.33 -1.61 10.72
CA GLU A 847 0.27 -2.59 11.03
C GLU A 847 0.65 -3.50 12.22
N ASN A 848 1.89 -3.99 12.28
CA ASN A 848 2.41 -4.76 13.41
C ASN A 848 2.41 -3.91 14.69
N GLU A 849 2.94 -2.69 14.62
CA GLU A 849 3.02 -1.81 15.79
C GLU A 849 1.63 -1.47 16.35
N GLN A 850 0.66 -1.18 15.48
CA GLN A 850 -0.70 -0.86 15.87
C GLN A 850 -1.39 -2.07 16.54
N LEU A 851 -1.34 -3.25 15.91
CA LEU A 851 -1.94 -4.46 16.49
C LEU A 851 -1.24 -4.89 17.78
N ARG A 852 0.08 -4.70 17.88
CA ARG A 852 0.84 -4.94 19.12
C ARG A 852 0.33 -4.07 20.25
N LYS A 853 0.19 -2.76 20.03
CA LYS A 853 -0.36 -1.83 21.04
C LYS A 853 -1.77 -2.23 21.45
N GLU A 854 -2.64 -2.51 20.48
CA GLU A 854 -4.02 -2.95 20.73
C GLU A 854 -4.06 -4.22 21.61
N VAL A 855 -3.25 -5.23 21.30
CA VAL A 855 -3.18 -6.46 22.09
C VAL A 855 -2.64 -6.19 23.50
N GLU A 856 -1.52 -5.50 23.61
CA GLU A 856 -0.88 -5.24 24.90
C GLU A 856 -1.80 -4.42 25.81
N GLU A 857 -2.46 -3.37 25.31
CA GLU A 857 -3.40 -2.55 26.08
C GLU A 857 -4.58 -3.38 26.61
N ASN A 858 -5.26 -4.12 25.74
CA ASN A 858 -6.43 -4.92 26.11
C ASN A 858 -6.08 -6.05 27.09
N LEU A 859 -4.97 -6.76 26.88
CA LEU A 859 -4.54 -7.83 27.78
C LEU A 859 -4.09 -7.29 29.13
N ASN A 860 -3.35 -6.17 29.16
CA ASN A 860 -2.94 -5.52 30.39
C ASN A 860 -4.14 -5.10 31.24
N ASP A 861 -5.20 -4.59 30.61
CA ASP A 861 -6.42 -4.21 31.32
C ASP A 861 -7.19 -5.41 31.89
N VAL A 862 -7.09 -6.59 31.28
CA VAL A 862 -7.68 -7.80 31.83
C VAL A 862 -6.83 -8.33 32.99
N PHE A 863 -5.50 -8.44 32.82
CA PHE A 863 -4.61 -9.04 33.82
C PHE A 863 -4.25 -8.14 35.00
N LYS A 864 -4.50 -6.82 34.95
CA LYS A 864 -4.28 -5.91 36.10
C LYS A 864 -5.06 -6.31 37.36
N HIS A 865 -6.12 -7.11 37.22
CA HIS A 865 -6.93 -7.62 38.33
C HIS A 865 -6.26 -8.77 39.09
N ILE A 866 -5.20 -9.36 38.53
CA ILE A 866 -4.42 -10.42 39.18
C ILE A 866 -3.24 -9.75 39.93
N PRO A 867 -3.13 -9.93 41.26
CA PRO A 867 -2.13 -9.24 42.05
C PRO A 867 -0.70 -9.72 41.71
N GLY A 868 0.20 -8.76 41.46
CA GLY A 868 1.60 -9.03 41.14
C GLY A 868 1.90 -9.27 39.65
N CYS A 869 0.89 -9.22 38.77
CA CYS A 869 1.10 -9.27 37.33
C CYS A 869 1.77 -8.00 36.81
N HIS A 870 2.81 -8.16 36.00
CA HIS A 870 3.42 -7.09 35.23
C HIS A 870 2.69 -6.94 33.89
N LYS A 871 3.04 -5.89 33.14
CA LYS A 871 2.53 -5.71 31.79
C LYS A 871 3.01 -6.85 30.88
N VAL A 872 2.17 -7.25 29.94
CA VAL A 872 2.56 -8.18 28.88
C VAL A 872 3.64 -7.56 27.99
N GLN A 873 4.56 -8.38 27.50
CA GLN A 873 5.71 -7.97 26.69
C GLN A 873 6.02 -9.04 25.62
N GLN A 874 6.92 -8.71 24.69
CA GLN A 874 7.41 -9.63 23.66
C GLN A 874 6.31 -10.18 22.72
N THR A 875 5.29 -9.35 22.43
CA THR A 875 4.17 -9.74 21.58
C THR A 875 4.59 -9.96 20.12
N LYS A 876 4.26 -11.12 19.56
CA LYS A 876 4.55 -11.54 18.19
C LYS A 876 3.31 -12.14 17.52
N PHE A 877 3.27 -12.10 16.19
CA PHE A 877 2.15 -12.61 15.39
C PHE A 877 2.59 -13.71 14.45
N ARG A 878 1.78 -14.76 14.30
CA ARG A 878 2.04 -15.87 13.37
C ARG A 878 0.76 -16.56 12.89
N LEU A 879 0.91 -17.48 11.95
CA LEU A 879 -0.11 -18.46 11.58
C LEU A 879 0.00 -19.73 12.43
N GLN A 880 -1.10 -20.50 12.48
CA GLN A 880 -1.11 -21.85 13.04
C GLN A 880 -1.32 -22.89 11.92
N PRO A 881 -0.33 -23.79 11.69
CA PRO A 881 -0.48 -24.92 10.77
C PRO A 881 -1.67 -25.80 11.16
N ASN A 882 -2.34 -26.37 10.16
CA ASN A 882 -3.44 -27.34 10.33
C ASN A 882 -4.51 -26.95 11.37
N SER A 883 -4.86 -25.67 11.49
CA SER A 883 -5.91 -25.19 12.41
C SER A 883 -7.34 -25.31 11.85
N GLY A 884 -7.56 -26.26 10.94
CA GLY A 884 -8.85 -26.51 10.30
C GLY A 884 -9.32 -25.35 9.42
N LYS A 885 -10.56 -24.89 9.63
CA LYS A 885 -11.16 -23.78 8.86
C LYS A 885 -10.65 -22.38 9.26
N ARG A 886 -9.73 -22.30 10.23
CA ARG A 886 -9.19 -21.05 10.79
C ARG A 886 -7.70 -20.86 10.50
N GLN A 887 -7.19 -21.50 9.45
CA GLN A 887 -5.77 -21.41 9.04
C GLN A 887 -5.30 -20.00 8.73
N GLU A 888 -6.18 -19.11 8.32
CA GLU A 888 -5.85 -17.72 7.98
C GLU A 888 -5.93 -16.76 9.19
N TYR A 889 -6.32 -17.24 10.38
CA TYR A 889 -6.49 -16.39 11.55
C TYR A 889 -5.14 -16.12 12.22
N THR A 890 -4.96 -14.88 12.69
CA THR A 890 -3.75 -14.46 13.39
C THR A 890 -3.67 -15.11 14.77
N ILE A 891 -2.54 -15.76 15.06
CA ILE A 891 -2.17 -16.12 16.42
C ILE A 891 -1.28 -15.02 16.97
N VAL A 892 -1.59 -14.58 18.19
CA VAL A 892 -0.73 -13.72 18.98
C VAL A 892 -0.05 -14.53 20.07
N ASP A 893 1.27 -14.43 20.17
CA ASP A 893 2.07 -14.98 21.26
C ASP A 893 2.64 -13.80 22.08
N THR A 894 2.45 -13.79 23.38
CA THR A 894 2.93 -12.72 24.28
C THR A 894 3.38 -13.30 25.62
N VAL A 895 4.15 -12.56 26.41
CA VAL A 895 4.68 -13.00 27.71
C VAL A 895 4.11 -12.14 28.83
N LEU A 896 3.53 -12.77 29.85
CA LEU A 896 3.04 -12.15 31.08
C LEU A 896 3.93 -12.56 32.26
N THR A 897 4.63 -11.62 32.89
CA THR A 897 5.37 -11.93 34.13
C THR A 897 4.44 -11.84 35.34
N ALA A 898 4.34 -12.91 36.12
CA ALA A 898 3.45 -12.98 37.28
C ALA A 898 3.99 -13.92 38.37
N PRO A 899 3.50 -13.85 39.62
CA PRO A 899 3.91 -14.75 40.69
C PRO A 899 3.51 -16.20 40.37
N TYR A 900 4.34 -17.17 40.77
CA TYR A 900 4.05 -18.60 40.54
C TYR A 900 2.64 -19.03 41.03
N SER A 901 2.18 -18.44 42.14
CA SER A 901 0.85 -18.69 42.72
C SER A 901 -0.33 -18.20 41.87
N ALA A 902 -0.12 -17.30 40.90
CA ALA A 902 -1.17 -16.71 40.06
C ALA A 902 -1.56 -17.58 38.85
N LYS A 903 -0.81 -18.66 38.56
CA LYS A 903 -1.06 -19.58 37.45
C LYS A 903 -2.52 -20.05 37.27
N PRO A 904 -3.22 -20.57 38.31
CA PRO A 904 -4.60 -21.03 38.14
C PRO A 904 -5.55 -19.87 37.79
N ASP A 905 -5.30 -18.68 38.32
CA ASP A 905 -6.10 -17.49 38.02
C ASP A 905 -5.89 -17.01 36.59
N ILE A 906 -4.64 -17.03 36.09
CA ILE A 906 -4.30 -16.72 34.70
C ILE A 906 -5.05 -17.65 33.74
N ILE A 907 -4.99 -18.97 33.97
CA ILE A 907 -5.68 -19.96 33.12
C ILE A 907 -7.19 -19.73 33.15
N LYS A 908 -7.78 -19.50 34.33
CA LYS A 908 -9.21 -19.25 34.49
C LYS A 908 -9.67 -17.98 33.78
N VAL A 909 -8.87 -16.91 33.85
CA VAL A 909 -9.14 -15.64 33.15
C VAL A 909 -9.06 -15.84 31.64
N VAL A 910 -8.02 -16.51 31.14
CA VAL A 910 -7.85 -16.80 29.70
C VAL A 910 -9.02 -17.64 29.18
N GLU A 911 -9.37 -18.72 29.86
CA GLU A 911 -10.51 -19.56 29.47
C GLU A 911 -11.83 -18.79 29.44
N LYS A 912 -12.07 -17.94 30.44
CA LYS A 912 -13.26 -17.09 30.49
C LYS A 912 -13.30 -16.15 29.30
N HIS A 913 -12.24 -15.40 29.01
CA HIS A 913 -12.27 -14.40 27.94
C HIS A 913 -12.26 -15.02 26.53
N VAL A 914 -11.60 -16.16 26.33
CA VAL A 914 -11.66 -16.91 25.07
C VAL A 914 -13.05 -17.49 24.81
N SER A 915 -13.76 -17.93 25.85
CA SER A 915 -15.16 -18.39 25.72
C SER A 915 -16.15 -17.24 25.48
N HIS A 916 -15.83 -16.02 25.93
CA HIS A 916 -16.59 -14.80 25.62
C HIS A 916 -16.17 -14.14 24.29
N GLU A 917 -15.21 -14.73 23.57
CA GLU A 917 -14.71 -14.26 22.27
C GLU A 917 -14.11 -12.83 22.30
N ALA A 918 -13.75 -12.33 23.49
CA ALA A 918 -13.17 -11.00 23.65
C ALA A 918 -12.35 -10.83 24.93
N PHE A 919 -11.21 -10.14 24.81
CA PHE A 919 -10.48 -9.51 25.91
C PHE A 919 -10.71 -8.01 25.81
N ASN A 920 -11.69 -7.48 26.55
CA ASN A 920 -12.20 -6.11 26.37
C ASN A 920 -12.63 -5.86 24.91
N ASP A 921 -11.98 -4.93 24.21
CA ASP A 921 -12.30 -4.59 22.82
C ASP A 921 -11.59 -5.53 21.83
N LEU A 922 -10.53 -6.23 22.26
CA LEU A 922 -9.80 -7.19 21.44
C LEU A 922 -10.63 -8.45 21.19
N LYS A 923 -11.11 -8.63 19.95
CA LYS A 923 -11.87 -9.81 19.54
C LYS A 923 -10.97 -11.03 19.34
N VAL A 924 -11.32 -12.13 19.99
CA VAL A 924 -10.60 -13.42 19.89
C VAL A 924 -11.53 -14.52 19.38
N ALA A 925 -11.00 -15.42 18.58
CA ALA A 925 -11.75 -16.57 18.12
C ALA A 925 -11.83 -17.62 19.26
N PRO A 926 -13.01 -18.25 19.47
CA PRO A 926 -13.18 -19.24 20.53
C PRO A 926 -12.36 -20.49 20.26
N GLY A 927 -12.08 -21.27 21.29
CA GLY A 927 -11.58 -22.64 21.09
C GLY A 927 -10.10 -22.78 20.80
N TYR A 928 -9.29 -21.73 20.99
CA TYR A 928 -7.83 -21.85 20.99
C TYR A 928 -7.19 -20.96 22.06
N TYR A 929 -6.38 -21.56 22.92
CA TYR A 929 -5.40 -20.85 23.73
C TYR A 929 -4.27 -21.80 24.15
N THR A 930 -3.11 -21.24 24.45
CA THR A 930 -2.02 -21.93 25.15
C THR A 930 -1.46 -21.03 26.24
N VAL A 931 -1.30 -21.56 27.44
CA VAL A 931 -0.60 -20.92 28.57
C VAL A 931 0.60 -21.78 28.91
N THR A 932 1.81 -21.20 28.83
CA THR A 932 3.08 -21.87 29.14
C THR A 932 3.67 -21.29 30.41
N SER A 933 4.35 -22.13 31.20
CA SER A 933 5.21 -21.74 32.31
C SER A 933 6.65 -22.19 32.05
N ASP A 934 7.53 -22.13 33.04
CA ASP A 934 8.90 -22.65 32.96
C ASP A 934 8.96 -24.19 32.94
N GLN A 935 7.91 -24.88 33.44
CA GLN A 935 7.94 -26.34 33.68
C GLN A 935 6.82 -27.11 32.98
N ASP A 936 5.76 -26.44 32.54
CA ASP A 936 4.61 -27.06 31.89
C ASP A 936 3.84 -26.11 30.98
N ALA A 937 2.86 -26.65 30.26
CA ALA A 937 1.90 -25.86 29.50
C ALA A 937 0.52 -26.51 29.54
N GLN A 938 -0.50 -25.68 29.34
CA GLN A 938 -1.88 -26.10 29.18
C GLN A 938 -2.52 -25.31 28.03
N GLY A 939 -3.40 -25.96 27.29
CA GLY A 939 -4.10 -25.29 26.21
C GLY A 939 -5.41 -25.96 25.84
N MET A 940 -6.06 -25.37 24.83
CA MET A 940 -7.29 -25.87 24.24
C MET A 940 -7.22 -25.75 22.72
N VAL A 941 -7.75 -26.73 22.01
CA VAL A 941 -7.92 -26.70 20.55
C VAL A 941 -9.35 -27.08 20.16
N GLU A 942 -9.86 -26.51 19.08
CA GLU A 942 -11.21 -26.74 18.57
C GLU A 942 -11.17 -27.46 17.22
N PHE A 943 -11.94 -28.54 17.11
CA PHE A 943 -12.31 -29.17 15.84
C PHE A 943 -13.60 -28.55 15.30
N GLN A 944 -13.47 -27.74 14.25
CA GLN A 944 -14.64 -27.20 13.55
C GLN A 944 -15.39 -28.30 12.79
N GLU A 945 -16.63 -28.04 12.40
CA GLU A 945 -17.42 -28.99 11.61
C GLU A 945 -16.72 -29.34 10.29
N GLY A 946 -16.60 -30.64 10.01
CA GLY A 946 -15.89 -31.17 8.83
C GLY A 946 -14.36 -31.25 8.94
N VAL A 947 -13.75 -30.82 10.04
CA VAL A 947 -12.30 -30.90 10.25
C VAL A 947 -11.90 -32.23 10.90
N GLU A 948 -10.99 -32.99 10.30
CA GLU A 948 -10.55 -34.30 10.82
C GLU A 948 -9.29 -34.22 11.67
N LEU A 949 -8.47 -33.19 11.46
CA LEU A 949 -7.14 -33.08 12.05
C LEU A 949 -6.89 -31.63 12.48
N VAL A 950 -6.38 -31.44 13.69
CA VAL A 950 -5.92 -30.15 14.23
C VAL A 950 -4.61 -30.33 14.96
N ASP A 951 -3.63 -29.47 14.71
CA ASP A 951 -2.34 -29.53 15.41
C ASP A 951 -2.39 -28.86 16.78
N VAL A 952 -1.89 -29.57 17.78
CA VAL A 952 -1.56 -29.06 19.11
C VAL A 952 -0.09 -28.66 19.09
N ARG A 953 0.20 -27.36 19.19
CA ARG A 953 1.57 -26.85 19.28
C ARG A 953 2.11 -27.05 20.70
N VAL A 954 2.99 -28.03 20.87
CA VAL A 954 3.56 -28.44 22.15
C VAL A 954 4.89 -27.71 22.37
N PRO A 955 5.03 -26.79 23.34
CA PRO A 955 6.32 -26.21 23.70
C PRO A 955 7.26 -27.27 24.26
N LEU A 956 8.52 -27.24 23.83
CA LEU A 956 9.57 -28.15 24.24
C LEU A 956 10.49 -27.41 25.23
N PHE A 957 10.25 -27.57 26.53
CA PHE A 957 11.12 -26.95 27.52
C PHE A 957 12.44 -27.73 27.57
N ILE A 958 13.53 -27.14 27.08
CA ILE A 958 14.86 -27.75 27.06
C ILE A 958 15.82 -26.80 27.78
N ARG A 959 16.61 -27.30 28.73
CA ARG A 959 17.63 -26.54 29.47
C ARG A 959 19.02 -27.17 29.29
N ASP A 960 20.04 -26.36 29.51
CA ASP A 960 21.44 -26.79 29.37
C ASP A 960 21.86 -27.79 30.47
N ASP A 961 21.15 -27.84 31.58
CA ASP A 961 21.31 -28.81 32.67
C ASP A 961 20.50 -30.12 32.51
N ASP A 962 19.72 -30.25 31.43
CA ASP A 962 18.98 -31.47 31.11
C ASP A 962 19.90 -32.68 30.87
N ASP A 963 19.45 -33.88 31.29
CA ASP A 963 20.04 -35.19 30.94
C ASP A 963 20.12 -35.39 29.41
N ASP A 964 20.98 -36.32 28.96
CA ASP A 964 21.19 -36.63 27.53
C ASP A 964 19.91 -37.15 26.83
N GLU A 965 18.94 -37.64 27.59
CA GLU A 965 17.61 -38.03 27.10
C GLU A 965 16.54 -37.44 28.02
N LYS A 966 15.59 -36.71 27.44
CA LYS A 966 14.50 -36.04 28.16
C LYS A 966 13.14 -36.47 27.61
N GLN A 967 12.21 -36.84 28.48
CA GLN A 967 10.87 -37.29 28.07
C GLN A 967 9.81 -36.29 28.52
N LEU A 968 9.04 -35.78 27.57
CA LEU A 968 7.87 -34.93 27.79
C LEU A 968 6.61 -35.74 27.52
N GLN A 969 5.62 -35.66 28.42
CA GLN A 969 4.33 -36.31 28.24
C GLN A 969 3.24 -35.27 28.01
N VAL A 970 2.56 -35.38 26.87
CA VAL A 970 1.41 -34.53 26.51
C VAL A 970 0.13 -35.34 26.67
N GLU A 971 -0.81 -34.84 27.47
CA GLU A 971 -2.08 -35.49 27.77
C GLU A 971 -3.26 -34.65 27.26
N ALA A 972 -4.16 -35.27 26.48
CA ALA A 972 -5.50 -34.77 26.22
C ALA A 972 -6.38 -35.07 27.45
N ILE A 973 -6.82 -34.02 28.15
CA ILE A 973 -7.44 -34.14 29.47
C ILE A 973 -8.90 -34.56 29.34
N GLU A 974 -9.67 -33.73 28.62
CA GLU A 974 -11.12 -33.80 28.49
C GLU A 974 -11.61 -33.04 27.25
N VAL A 975 -12.89 -33.26 26.91
CA VAL A 975 -13.61 -32.60 25.81
C VAL A 975 -14.73 -31.77 26.43
N PRO A 976 -14.48 -30.50 26.84
CA PRO A 976 -15.47 -29.71 27.57
C PRO A 976 -16.72 -29.37 26.77
N ASN A 977 -16.58 -29.17 25.45
CA ASN A 977 -17.69 -28.96 24.53
C ASN A 977 -17.59 -29.98 23.40
N GLY A 978 -18.66 -30.72 23.12
CA GLY A 978 -18.71 -31.75 22.08
C GLY A 978 -19.21 -33.09 22.59
N ILE A 979 -19.35 -34.06 21.69
CA ILE A 979 -19.79 -35.44 22.03
C ILE A 979 -18.65 -36.46 21.84
N ALA A 980 -17.47 -36.00 21.43
CA ALA A 980 -16.33 -36.87 21.23
C ALA A 980 -15.79 -37.41 22.57
N LYS A 981 -15.49 -38.71 22.61
CA LYS A 981 -14.71 -39.32 23.70
C LYS A 981 -13.23 -39.25 23.39
N ILE A 982 -12.39 -39.19 24.42
CA ILE A 982 -10.94 -39.24 24.21
C ILE A 982 -10.54 -40.66 23.81
N GLY A 983 -9.91 -40.79 22.64
CA GLY A 983 -9.28 -42.00 22.14
C GLY A 983 -7.86 -42.10 22.70
N ARG A 984 -6.84 -41.84 21.87
CA ARG A 984 -5.45 -41.80 22.32
C ARG A 984 -5.21 -40.55 23.17
N ARG A 985 -5.17 -40.76 24.48
CA ARG A 985 -5.05 -39.72 25.51
C ARG A 985 -3.65 -39.11 25.62
N VAL A 986 -2.60 -39.89 25.38
CA VAL A 986 -1.22 -39.49 25.67
C VAL A 986 -0.34 -39.64 24.44
N VAL A 987 0.60 -38.71 24.27
CA VAL A 987 1.77 -38.86 23.40
C VAL A 987 3.04 -38.56 24.19
N ASN A 988 4.04 -39.42 24.05
CA ASN A 988 5.35 -39.24 24.69
C ASN A 988 6.33 -38.63 23.68
N ILE A 989 7.07 -37.58 24.06
CA ILE A 989 8.07 -36.94 23.22
C ILE A 989 9.43 -37.12 23.91
N THR A 990 10.31 -37.93 23.33
CA THR A 990 11.70 -38.08 23.78
C THR A 990 12.58 -37.12 23.01
N ILE A 991 13.38 -36.31 23.71
CA ILE A 991 14.38 -35.41 23.15
C ILE A 991 15.75 -35.93 23.56
N ILE A 992 16.57 -36.30 22.58
CA ILE A 992 17.95 -36.75 22.77
C ILE A 992 18.89 -35.56 22.57
N LYS A 993 19.63 -35.18 23.61
CA LYS A 993 20.64 -34.13 23.60
C LYS A 993 21.97 -34.68 23.09
N GLU A 994 22.04 -34.94 21.79
CA GLU A 994 23.30 -35.28 21.13
C GLU A 994 24.23 -34.05 21.16
N GLN A 995 25.48 -34.22 21.61
CA GLN A 995 26.47 -33.17 21.55
C GLN A 995 26.93 -32.97 20.10
N ALA A 996 26.22 -32.13 19.35
CA ALA A 996 26.66 -31.69 18.03
C ALA A 996 27.97 -30.91 18.20
N SER A 997 29.08 -31.42 17.68
CA SER A 997 30.36 -30.73 17.71
C SER A 997 30.54 -29.92 16.43
N SER A 998 30.79 -28.62 16.55
CA SER A 998 31.15 -27.81 15.37
C SER A 998 32.11 -26.70 15.73
N LEU A 999 32.94 -26.31 14.77
CA LEU A 999 33.92 -25.25 14.95
C LEU A 999 33.43 -24.00 14.22
N ILE A 1000 33.22 -22.90 14.93
CA ILE A 1000 32.76 -21.64 14.34
C ILE A 1000 33.88 -20.61 14.38
N THR A 1001 34.20 -20.03 13.23
CA THR A 1001 35.35 -19.13 13.04
C THR A 1001 35.00 -18.05 12.03
N PHE A 1002 35.61 -16.86 12.15
CA PHE A 1002 35.59 -15.92 11.02
C PHE A 1002 36.34 -16.52 9.82
N LEU A 1003 35.93 -16.14 8.60
CA LEU A 1003 36.62 -16.55 7.37
C LEU A 1003 38.07 -16.04 7.35
N GLN A 1004 38.28 -14.81 7.84
CA GLN A 1004 39.57 -14.12 7.85
C GLN A 1004 39.78 -13.38 9.18
N PRO A 1005 41.02 -13.27 9.69
CA PRO A 1005 41.35 -12.56 10.93
C PRO A 1005 41.26 -11.02 10.80
N ALA A 1006 41.24 -10.51 9.58
CA ALA A 1006 41.00 -9.11 9.28
C ALA A 1006 40.27 -8.96 7.94
N SER A 1007 39.48 -7.91 7.81
CA SER A 1007 38.76 -7.55 6.59
C SER A 1007 38.75 -6.04 6.42
N SER A 1008 38.59 -5.57 5.18
CA SER A 1008 38.48 -4.15 4.88
C SER A 1008 37.15 -3.90 4.17
N HIS A 1009 36.40 -2.92 4.67
CA HIS A 1009 35.08 -2.58 4.16
C HIS A 1009 35.04 -1.08 3.89
N SER A 1010 34.46 -0.70 2.76
CA SER A 1010 34.32 0.71 2.43
C SER A 1010 33.23 1.32 3.31
N ARG A 1011 33.48 2.53 3.81
CA ARG A 1011 32.44 3.30 4.53
C ARG A 1011 31.21 3.57 3.63
N PHE A 1012 31.39 3.60 2.31
CA PHE A 1012 30.30 3.76 1.33
C PHE A 1012 29.32 2.60 1.29
N ASP A 1013 29.74 1.39 1.69
CA ASP A 1013 28.87 0.22 1.71
C ASP A 1013 27.78 0.34 2.78
N LYS A 1014 27.92 1.28 3.72
CA LYS A 1014 27.06 1.54 4.90
C LYS A 1014 26.90 0.36 5.87
N LEU A 1015 27.20 -0.86 5.43
CA LEU A 1015 27.08 -2.11 6.16
C LEU A 1015 28.31 -2.98 5.88
N ALA A 1016 29.14 -3.22 6.89
CA ALA A 1016 30.19 -4.22 6.84
C ALA A 1016 29.59 -5.63 6.98
N LYS A 1017 29.69 -6.46 5.94
CA LYS A 1017 29.20 -7.84 5.91
C LYS A 1017 30.35 -8.81 6.15
N ILE A 1018 30.39 -9.40 7.35
CA ILE A 1018 31.51 -10.22 7.82
C ILE A 1018 31.13 -11.70 7.82
N PRO A 1019 31.72 -12.53 6.94
CA PRO A 1019 31.39 -13.95 6.85
C PRO A 1019 31.95 -14.75 8.03
N VAL A 1020 31.09 -15.57 8.62
CA VAL A 1020 31.38 -16.52 9.69
C VAL A 1020 31.15 -17.93 9.17
N LEU A 1021 32.18 -18.76 9.25
CA LEU A 1021 32.17 -20.14 8.82
C LEU A 1021 31.92 -21.08 9.99
N ARG A 1022 31.21 -22.16 9.70
CA ARG A 1022 31.01 -23.30 10.58
C ARG A 1022 31.54 -24.57 9.90
N GLU A 1023 32.52 -25.19 10.54
CA GLU A 1023 32.97 -26.54 10.21
C GLU A 1023 32.15 -27.53 11.04
N ILE A 1024 31.39 -28.37 10.34
CA ILE A 1024 30.50 -29.35 10.96
C ILE A 1024 31.33 -30.61 11.23
N ILE A 1025 31.58 -30.93 12.51
CA ILE A 1025 32.22 -32.20 12.91
C ILE A 1025 31.12 -33.25 13.10
N ASP A 1026 30.10 -32.92 13.91
CA ASP A 1026 28.84 -33.67 13.99
C ASP A 1026 27.67 -32.76 13.63
N ASN A 1027 26.81 -33.24 12.74
CA ASN A 1027 25.72 -32.43 12.21
C ASN A 1027 24.66 -32.13 13.27
N GLY A 1028 24.34 -30.85 13.44
CA GLY A 1028 23.37 -30.39 14.42
C GLY A 1028 23.22 -28.87 14.45
N LYS A 1029 22.51 -28.35 15.45
CA LYS A 1029 22.37 -26.93 15.73
C LYS A 1029 23.59 -26.46 16.50
N SER A 1030 24.13 -25.31 16.14
CA SER A 1030 25.22 -24.69 16.89
C SER A 1030 25.06 -23.20 16.94
N GLN A 1031 25.41 -22.60 18.08
CA GLN A 1031 25.19 -21.18 18.31
C GLN A 1031 26.44 -20.53 18.88
N VAL A 1032 26.62 -19.27 18.52
CA VAL A 1032 27.66 -18.40 19.06
C VAL A 1032 27.12 -16.97 19.11
N THR A 1033 27.47 -16.25 20.16
CA THR A 1033 27.16 -14.82 20.27
C THR A 1033 28.30 -14.03 19.62
N TYR A 1034 27.99 -12.95 18.93
CA TYR A 1034 29.01 -12.00 18.48
C TYR A 1034 28.78 -10.64 19.12
N ARG A 1035 29.86 -9.90 19.37
CA ARG A 1035 29.77 -8.48 19.71
C ARG A 1035 30.89 -7.69 19.05
N THR A 1036 30.59 -6.46 18.67
CA THR A 1036 31.59 -5.50 18.24
C THR A 1036 32.30 -4.86 19.43
N ARG A 1037 33.57 -4.50 19.27
CA ARG A 1037 34.39 -3.84 20.29
C ARG A 1037 35.29 -2.79 19.65
N ASP A 1038 35.28 -1.61 20.26
CA ASP A 1038 36.08 -0.47 19.83
C ASP A 1038 37.58 -0.80 19.84
N LEU A 1039 38.27 -0.41 18.77
CA LEU A 1039 39.73 -0.25 18.77
C LEU A 1039 40.05 1.23 18.50
N THR A 1040 40.56 1.56 17.32
CA THR A 1040 40.78 2.94 16.85
C THR A 1040 39.50 3.58 16.32
N ALA A 1041 38.56 2.80 15.78
CA ALA A 1041 37.19 3.22 15.49
C ALA A 1041 36.30 3.09 16.74
N LYS A 1042 35.37 4.03 16.93
CA LYS A 1042 34.50 4.17 18.10
C LYS A 1042 33.03 3.95 17.78
N ASN A 1043 32.32 3.25 18.68
CA ASN A 1043 30.86 3.11 18.61
C ASN A 1043 30.17 4.49 18.62
N GLY A 1044 29.16 4.67 17.78
CA GLY A 1044 28.38 5.91 17.66
C GLY A 1044 29.11 7.04 16.92
N ARG A 1045 30.37 6.80 16.50
CA ARG A 1045 31.16 7.72 15.70
C ARG A 1045 31.59 7.12 14.35
N ASP A 1046 32.21 5.94 14.36
CA ASP A 1046 32.73 5.29 13.16
C ASP A 1046 31.89 4.07 12.75
N TYR A 1047 31.20 3.43 13.69
CA TYR A 1047 30.27 2.32 13.45
C TYR A 1047 29.22 2.24 14.57
N ILE A 1048 28.14 1.48 14.36
CA ILE A 1048 27.13 1.22 15.40
C ILE A 1048 27.44 -0.09 16.11
N PHE A 1049 27.52 -0.05 17.44
CA PHE A 1049 27.69 -1.25 18.27
C PHE A 1049 26.62 -2.28 17.92
N THR A 1050 27.07 -3.45 17.51
CA THR A 1050 26.22 -4.55 17.09
C THR A 1050 26.55 -5.77 17.93
N GLU A 1051 25.51 -6.35 18.53
CA GLU A 1051 25.58 -7.63 19.22
C GLU A 1051 24.42 -8.52 18.75
N GLY A 1052 24.66 -9.82 18.72
CA GLY A 1052 23.63 -10.76 18.30
C GLY A 1052 24.06 -12.21 18.42
N GLU A 1053 23.16 -13.10 18.05
CA GLU A 1053 23.37 -14.55 18.09
C GLU A 1053 23.38 -15.12 16.66
N LEU A 1054 24.42 -15.87 16.33
CA LEU A 1054 24.49 -16.66 15.09
C LEU A 1054 24.06 -18.09 15.41
N VAL A 1055 22.87 -18.47 14.94
CA VAL A 1055 22.31 -19.81 15.13
C VAL A 1055 22.38 -20.58 13.82
N PHE A 1056 23.35 -21.48 13.71
CA PHE A 1056 23.50 -22.35 12.55
C PHE A 1056 22.56 -23.55 12.68
N GLN A 1057 21.72 -23.74 11.66
CA GLN A 1057 20.86 -24.92 11.53
C GLN A 1057 21.68 -26.15 11.08
N PRO A 1058 21.16 -27.39 11.24
CA PRO A 1058 21.82 -28.58 10.70
C PRO A 1058 22.15 -28.43 9.21
N GLY A 1059 23.38 -28.75 8.81
CA GLY A 1059 23.87 -28.61 7.44
C GLY A 1059 24.29 -27.18 7.04
N GLU A 1060 24.00 -26.16 7.83
CA GLU A 1060 24.38 -24.79 7.55
C GLU A 1060 25.86 -24.55 7.90
N THR A 1061 26.67 -24.14 6.93
CA THR A 1061 28.13 -23.97 7.06
C THR A 1061 28.60 -22.51 7.02
N ARG A 1062 27.72 -21.55 6.71
CA ARG A 1062 28.08 -20.13 6.59
C ARG A 1062 26.96 -19.21 7.07
N LYS A 1063 27.32 -18.12 7.74
CA LYS A 1063 26.46 -16.98 8.07
C LYS A 1063 27.24 -15.67 7.93
N GLU A 1064 26.55 -14.54 8.03
CA GLU A 1064 27.15 -13.22 7.96
C GLU A 1064 26.72 -12.36 9.16
N VAL A 1065 27.68 -11.63 9.72
CA VAL A 1065 27.44 -10.55 10.69
C VAL A 1065 27.38 -9.24 9.92
N GLN A 1066 26.36 -8.42 10.17
CA GLN A 1066 26.20 -7.12 9.53
C GLN A 1066 26.41 -6.02 10.57
N VAL A 1067 27.40 -5.15 10.36
CA VAL A 1067 27.69 -4.02 11.24
C VAL A 1067 27.48 -2.72 10.47
N PRO A 1068 26.54 -1.86 10.87
CA PRO A 1068 26.37 -0.55 10.25
C PRO A 1068 27.61 0.33 10.46
N LEU A 1069 28.12 0.91 9.38
CA LEU A 1069 29.24 1.86 9.39
C LEU A 1069 28.67 3.29 9.38
N LEU A 1070 29.29 4.19 10.14
CA LEU A 1070 28.84 5.58 10.26
C LEU A 1070 29.66 6.48 9.34
N GLU A 1071 28.99 7.46 8.75
CA GLU A 1071 29.62 8.45 7.88
C GLU A 1071 30.66 9.29 8.65
N LEU A 1072 31.65 9.83 7.93
CA LEU A 1072 32.69 10.65 8.55
C LEU A 1072 32.07 11.89 9.18
N THR A 1073 32.49 12.23 10.40
CA THR A 1073 32.12 13.51 11.01
C THR A 1073 32.98 14.63 10.45
N GLU A 1074 32.47 15.86 10.36
CA GLU A 1074 33.20 17.07 9.90
C GLU A 1074 34.51 17.34 10.67
N ILE A 1075 34.67 16.73 11.85
CA ILE A 1075 35.86 16.82 12.69
C ILE A 1075 36.95 15.82 12.24
N ASP A 1076 36.57 14.65 11.71
CA ASP A 1076 37.51 13.64 11.21
C ASP A 1076 38.14 14.06 9.87
N THR A 1077 37.43 14.83 9.05
CA THR A 1077 37.92 15.43 7.80
C THR A 1077 38.94 16.55 8.04
N LEU A 1078 38.81 17.31 9.14
CA LEU A 1078 39.74 18.39 9.51
C LEU A 1078 41.09 17.91 10.05
N LEU A 1079 41.19 16.66 10.52
CA LEU A 1079 42.40 16.07 11.11
C LEU A 1079 43.26 15.27 10.11
N ASN A 1080 43.00 15.42 8.80
CA ASN A 1080 43.75 14.77 7.71
C ASN A 1080 43.77 13.23 7.79
N ASN A 1081 42.76 12.63 8.43
CA ASN A 1081 42.49 11.18 8.56
C ASN A 1081 43.72 10.25 8.64
N CYS A 1082 44.77 10.65 9.35
CA CYS A 1082 46.03 9.87 9.43
C CYS A 1082 45.92 8.62 10.34
N GLN A 1083 44.77 8.36 10.94
CA GLN A 1083 44.57 7.23 11.85
C GLN A 1083 43.69 6.16 11.22
N LEU A 1084 44.30 5.00 11.01
CA LEU A 1084 43.62 3.79 10.54
C LEU A 1084 42.44 3.45 11.47
N LYS A 1085 41.21 3.47 10.96
CA LYS A 1085 39.97 3.21 11.72
C LYS A 1085 39.66 1.73 11.71
N GLN A 1086 39.76 1.10 12.88
CA GLN A 1086 39.55 -0.34 13.07
C GLN A 1086 38.65 -0.60 14.27
N PHE A 1087 37.81 -1.63 14.15
CA PHE A 1087 37.09 -2.21 15.29
C PHE A 1087 37.18 -3.74 15.21
N ALA A 1088 37.00 -4.41 16.34
CA ALA A 1088 37.01 -5.87 16.41
C ALA A 1088 35.60 -6.43 16.51
N ILE A 1089 35.40 -7.63 16.01
CA ILE A 1089 34.22 -8.45 16.29
C ILE A 1089 34.70 -9.72 16.98
N ASP A 1090 34.17 -10.00 18.17
CA ASP A 1090 34.52 -11.14 18.99
C ASP A 1090 33.38 -12.19 18.92
N LEU A 1091 33.72 -13.46 18.68
CA LEU A 1091 32.83 -14.60 18.90
C LEU A 1091 32.91 -15.02 20.37
N LEU A 1092 31.76 -15.22 21.01
CA LEU A 1092 31.61 -15.43 22.44
C LEU A 1092 30.53 -16.48 22.74
N HIS A 1093 30.56 -17.05 23.95
CA HIS A 1093 29.51 -17.93 24.48
C HIS A 1093 29.00 -18.99 23.49
N PRO A 1094 29.87 -19.90 23.01
CA PRO A 1094 29.42 -20.96 22.11
C PRO A 1094 28.44 -21.89 22.86
N LYS A 1095 27.33 -22.23 22.22
CA LYS A 1095 26.24 -23.08 22.74
C LYS A 1095 25.94 -24.21 21.77
N TYR A 1096 25.28 -25.26 22.26
CA TYR A 1096 24.94 -26.46 21.48
C TYR A 1096 26.17 -27.14 20.83
N GLY A 1097 27.21 -27.34 21.64
CA GLY A 1097 28.45 -28.04 21.27
C GLY A 1097 29.32 -27.35 20.22
N ALA A 1098 29.01 -26.09 19.88
CA ALA A 1098 29.96 -25.23 19.17
C ALA A 1098 31.24 -25.04 20.00
N LYS A 1099 32.36 -24.93 19.29
CA LYS A 1099 33.65 -24.46 19.78
C LYS A 1099 34.10 -23.33 18.88
N ILE A 1100 34.79 -22.36 19.45
CA ILE A 1100 35.32 -21.25 18.66
C ILE A 1100 36.61 -21.72 17.98
N GLY A 1101 36.69 -21.49 16.67
CA GLY A 1101 37.76 -21.95 15.81
C GLY A 1101 38.97 -21.03 15.77
N ARG A 1102 39.73 -21.19 14.68
CA ARG A 1102 41.05 -20.58 14.50
C ARG A 1102 41.04 -19.05 14.61
N TYR A 1103 39.98 -18.40 14.14
CA TYR A 1103 39.80 -16.95 14.18
C TYR A 1103 38.59 -16.63 15.08
N PRO A 1104 38.80 -16.54 16.42
CA PRO A 1104 37.76 -16.21 17.39
C PRO A 1104 37.35 -14.73 17.33
N GLN A 1105 38.22 -13.90 16.75
CA GLN A 1105 37.99 -12.48 16.54
C GLN A 1105 38.40 -12.12 15.11
N THR A 1106 37.77 -11.10 14.56
CA THR A 1106 38.21 -10.47 13.30
C THR A 1106 38.28 -8.96 13.45
N THR A 1107 39.28 -8.34 12.84
CA THR A 1107 39.44 -6.88 12.83
C THR A 1107 38.88 -6.32 11.53
N VAL A 1108 37.90 -5.43 11.63
CA VAL A 1108 37.34 -4.72 10.48
C VAL A 1108 38.05 -3.38 10.36
N THR A 1109 38.68 -3.15 9.22
CA THR A 1109 39.28 -1.87 8.85
C THR A 1109 38.29 -1.12 7.99
N ILE A 1110 37.87 0.06 8.45
CA ILE A 1110 37.04 0.96 7.67
C ILE A 1110 37.97 1.64 6.66
N ALA A 1111 37.79 1.31 5.39
CA ALA A 1111 38.50 1.97 4.30
C ALA A 1111 37.81 3.31 4.04
N ASP A 1112 38.48 4.36 4.47
CA ASP A 1112 38.17 5.74 4.10
C ASP A 1112 38.95 6.05 2.82
N PRO A 1113 38.31 6.60 1.77
CA PRO A 1113 38.99 7.03 0.54
C PRO A 1113 40.03 8.12 0.75
#